data_AF-A0A7K2WY04-F1
#
_entry.id   AF-A0A7K2WY04-F1
#
_cell.length_a   1.000
_cell.length_b   1.000
_cell.length_c   1.000
_cell.angle_alpha   90.00
_cell.angle_beta   90.00
_cell.angle_gamma   90.00
#
_symmetry.space_group_name_H-M   'P 1'
#
loop_
_entity.id
_entity.type
_entity.pdbx_description
1 polymer ?
#
loop_
_entity_poly.entity_id
_entity_poly.type
_entity_poly.pdbx_seq_one_letter_code
_entity_poly.pdbx_strand_id
1 'polypeptide(L)'
;GGPSATATVTTGRAGPAEAAERDVDSYLRGSTYDVRRVATALRQLGTTAARMLDADLRGRLGGDPLAPGALGSLAADPSYERLTGVIEGVLRRGRAAGGGPYVPGELDSLLARYPELSAHVRLVGVCLPALPDVLAGRVDPLELYFSGDNPSVLADIYRGNAVADHYNELVARTVYGFAAARLAAEPGRPVRIVEVGAGTGGTSDRVLRLLAALGPDARLIDYRYTDVSSSFFRAAEREFGGHGVPLRFDVLDLEKEPSAQGFGPGSADLVLAANVVHATRRISRSLDRLRTVLAEDGLLVLNEVTCNLDYLALMFGMIPGWWAFEEPAERLPGAPLLDVPRWRQALEAAGFTGVRPVGAAGLDESELDQSVLLAGVAAPPRTPGSAESGAGVTAAAPLPRPGTGPADSLTAHLSGIFAEFLRLAVTDIDPTATFDRYGLDSLGAIQLVRTLEKDFGRLPKVLLYERTTLDAVADYLREHAPEACARFTVTPTPTPGPVPLPGERAATVDDPVVIVGLSVRFPGSPDADALWRNLYDGADLVTEIPAERFDWRRIHGDPVRTPGRTNSKWGAFVDGVGEFDAGFFGISPLEADLMDPQQRLFLQAAWAAVEDAGHRPSELRGTRTGVFVGATSHDYDGHLTAIGRDREAHSSSGLAHCIIANRVSYLMDLRGPSQSVDTACSSSLFALHAAVRAIRDGDCDQAVAGGVHLVLTEPLYVALGQTGMLSPTGRCRTFDESADGFVRGEGVAAVLLKPLSRALADGDTVHAVVRGTGTGHGGHVQSLTVPSPSAQADLISSVFRRAGVDPRTVTYVEAHGTGTVVGDPIEVRGLRLAFAELTGEQGDVPAPWCGLGTIKSNMGHLEAAAGIAGLVKVVLAMRHGVLPASIHYQRPNPLLELEGSPFHVVGATREWQRLTDPAGREIPRRAGISSMGFGGGNAHVLLEEPPGREAATPVAGGPRLVLLSARDEDRLRAAARRLLDHLSAHQVPLPDLAFTLGEGRDAMAARLALVASDQDGIREQLDAFLEGRPGHYTVGTAGPPAPWPGGALPENLLDRGRAWAAGADIPWSVLGGPRGSARRVSLPAYPFAPEWHWAHGPATEEPGPA
;
A
#
# COMPACT_ATOMS: atom_id res chain seq x y z
N GLY A 1 -48.46 -68.21 -17.59
CA GLY A 1 -48.86 -68.51 -16.20
C GLY A 1 -47.70 -68.16 -15.32
N GLY A 2 -47.81 -67.07 -14.56
CA GLY A 2 -46.74 -66.59 -13.68
C GLY A 2 -47.09 -66.84 -12.21
N PRO A 3 -46.13 -67.26 -11.37
CA PRO A 3 -46.36 -67.35 -9.95
C PRO A 3 -45.97 -66.03 -9.24
N SER A 4 -46.77 -65.77 -8.21
CA SER A 4 -46.70 -64.72 -7.21
C SER A 4 -45.39 -64.70 -6.42
N ALA A 5 -44.88 -63.50 -6.14
CA ALA A 5 -44.13 -63.21 -4.93
C ALA A 5 -44.61 -61.86 -4.36
N THR A 6 -45.24 -61.96 -3.19
CA THR A 6 -45.59 -60.85 -2.29
C THR A 6 -44.37 -60.00 -1.97
N ALA A 7 -44.32 -58.78 -2.50
CA ALA A 7 -43.43 -57.74 -1.99
C ALA A 7 -44.10 -57.07 -0.80
N THR A 8 -43.61 -57.41 0.38
CA THR A 8 -43.84 -56.73 1.65
C THR A 8 -43.69 -55.22 1.46
N VAL A 9 -44.76 -54.46 1.66
CA VAL A 9 -44.68 -53.02 1.86
C VAL A 9 -43.98 -52.80 3.20
N THR A 10 -42.66 -52.67 3.17
CA THR A 10 -41.96 -51.94 4.23
C THR A 10 -42.27 -50.46 4.03
N THR A 11 -43.22 -49.97 4.80
CA THR A 11 -43.38 -48.54 5.10
C THR A 11 -42.13 -48.05 5.86
N GLY A 12 -41.01 -47.92 5.17
CA GLY A 12 -39.87 -47.14 5.63
C GLY A 12 -40.03 -45.71 5.14
N ARG A 13 -39.88 -44.71 6.02
CA ARG A 13 -39.73 -43.31 5.58
C ARG A 13 -38.52 -43.26 4.64
N ALA A 14 -38.75 -42.95 3.37
CA ALA A 14 -37.68 -42.74 2.39
C ALA A 14 -36.71 -41.66 2.88
N GLY A 15 -35.42 -41.85 2.62
CA GLY A 15 -34.37 -40.93 3.06
C GLY A 15 -34.48 -39.56 2.36
N PRO A 16 -33.91 -38.48 2.94
CA PRO A 16 -33.95 -37.14 2.36
C PRO A 16 -33.44 -37.05 0.91
N ALA A 17 -32.43 -37.83 0.55
CA ALA A 17 -31.90 -37.87 -0.82
C ALA A 17 -32.88 -38.51 -1.83
N GLU A 18 -33.61 -39.55 -1.45
CA GLU A 18 -34.63 -40.18 -2.30
C GLU A 18 -35.87 -39.28 -2.46
N ALA A 19 -36.17 -38.46 -1.46
CA ALA A 19 -37.25 -37.48 -1.53
C ALA A 19 -36.94 -36.34 -2.50
N ALA A 20 -35.68 -35.89 -2.54
CA ALA A 20 -35.19 -34.92 -3.52
C ALA A 20 -35.40 -35.41 -4.96
N GLU A 21 -35.04 -36.66 -5.26
CA GLU A 21 -35.24 -37.25 -6.59
C GLU A 21 -36.71 -37.34 -7.00
N ARG A 22 -37.60 -37.79 -6.10
CA ARG A 22 -39.02 -37.91 -6.41
C ARG A 22 -39.65 -36.57 -6.79
N ASP A 23 -39.21 -35.47 -6.18
CA ASP A 23 -39.70 -34.13 -6.50
C ASP A 23 -39.25 -33.70 -7.91
N VAL A 24 -37.99 -33.98 -8.26
CA VAL A 24 -37.47 -33.75 -9.61
C VAL A 24 -38.19 -34.58 -10.66
N ASP A 25 -38.40 -35.88 -10.42
CA ASP A 25 -39.16 -36.75 -11.34
C ASP A 25 -40.60 -36.24 -11.56
N SER A 26 -41.20 -35.63 -10.54
CA SER A 26 -42.52 -35.03 -10.65
C SER A 26 -42.53 -33.79 -11.54
N TYR A 27 -41.52 -32.93 -11.42
CA TYR A 27 -41.34 -31.79 -12.32
C TYR A 27 -41.13 -32.25 -13.78
N LEU A 28 -40.25 -33.24 -13.99
CA LEU A 28 -39.91 -33.70 -15.34
C LEU A 28 -41.08 -34.30 -16.11
N ARG A 29 -42.02 -35.00 -15.43
CA ARG A 29 -43.25 -35.50 -16.07
C ARG A 29 -44.13 -34.40 -16.68
N GLY A 30 -43.99 -33.15 -16.21
CA GLY A 30 -44.73 -31.99 -16.70
C GLY A 30 -43.89 -30.97 -17.48
N SER A 31 -42.58 -31.19 -17.63
CA SER A 31 -41.67 -30.27 -18.29
C SER A 31 -41.74 -30.39 -19.82
N THR A 32 -41.71 -29.25 -20.52
CA THR A 32 -41.62 -29.18 -21.99
C THR A 32 -40.19 -29.02 -22.49
N TYR A 33 -39.19 -29.07 -21.59
CA TYR A 33 -37.78 -28.92 -21.95
C TYR A 33 -37.25 -30.21 -22.58
N ASP A 34 -36.72 -30.12 -23.81
CA ASP A 34 -36.13 -31.23 -24.55
C ASP A 34 -34.60 -31.10 -24.57
N VAL A 35 -33.94 -31.82 -23.65
CA VAL A 35 -32.48 -31.82 -23.48
C VAL A 35 -31.75 -32.17 -24.79
N ARG A 36 -32.25 -33.15 -25.56
CA ARG A 36 -31.61 -33.59 -26.82
C ARG A 36 -31.70 -32.52 -27.90
N ARG A 37 -32.87 -31.87 -28.00
CA ARG A 37 -33.06 -30.75 -28.94
C ARG A 37 -32.13 -29.59 -28.61
N VAL A 38 -32.05 -29.19 -27.34
CA VAL A 38 -31.18 -28.08 -26.90
C VAL A 38 -29.70 -28.42 -27.07
N ALA A 39 -29.25 -29.60 -26.65
CA ALA A 39 -27.86 -30.03 -26.82
C ALA A 39 -27.44 -30.07 -28.30
N THR A 40 -28.36 -30.49 -29.18
CA THR A 40 -28.15 -30.44 -30.63
C THR A 40 -28.03 -28.98 -31.13
N ALA A 41 -28.87 -28.09 -30.64
CA ALA A 41 -28.85 -26.68 -30.99
C ALA A 41 -27.55 -25.99 -30.53
N LEU A 42 -27.09 -26.25 -29.31
CA LEU A 42 -25.82 -25.71 -28.76
C LEU A 42 -24.60 -26.18 -29.56
N ARG A 43 -24.58 -27.45 -30.01
CA ARG A 43 -23.53 -27.96 -30.92
C ARG A 43 -23.58 -27.30 -32.29
N GLN A 44 -24.77 -27.02 -32.83
CA GLN A 44 -24.92 -26.26 -34.07
C GLN A 44 -24.45 -24.81 -33.91
N LEU A 45 -24.73 -24.17 -32.77
CA LEU A 45 -24.20 -22.84 -32.44
C LEU A 45 -22.66 -22.85 -32.43
N GLY A 46 -22.04 -23.84 -31.80
CA GLY A 46 -20.59 -24.02 -31.81
C GLY A 46 -20.01 -24.14 -33.23
N THR A 47 -20.65 -24.94 -34.09
CA THR A 47 -20.23 -25.09 -35.49
C THR A 47 -20.38 -23.78 -36.28
N THR A 48 -21.45 -23.03 -36.04
CA THR A 48 -21.68 -21.72 -36.67
C THR A 48 -20.68 -20.68 -36.18
N ALA A 49 -20.39 -20.63 -34.87
CA ALA A 49 -19.37 -19.78 -34.28
C ALA A 49 -17.97 -20.10 -34.84
N ALA A 50 -17.63 -21.38 -34.99
CA ALA A 50 -16.35 -21.80 -35.58
C ALA A 50 -16.18 -21.28 -37.02
N ARG A 51 -17.23 -21.38 -37.85
CA ARG A 51 -17.19 -20.86 -39.24
C ARG A 51 -17.14 -19.34 -39.27
N MET A 52 -17.88 -18.66 -38.39
CA MET A 52 -17.86 -17.21 -38.26
C MET A 52 -16.46 -16.71 -37.89
N LEU A 53 -15.82 -17.37 -36.93
CA LEU A 53 -14.45 -17.06 -36.51
C LEU A 53 -13.41 -17.38 -37.60
N ASP A 54 -13.55 -18.50 -38.34
CA ASP A 54 -12.66 -18.82 -39.47
C ASP A 54 -12.71 -17.73 -40.55
N ALA A 55 -13.92 -17.23 -40.86
CA ALA A 55 -14.10 -16.16 -41.83
C ALA A 55 -13.48 -14.83 -41.37
N ASP A 56 -13.71 -14.44 -40.11
CA ASP A 56 -13.16 -13.20 -39.54
C ASP A 56 -11.62 -13.24 -39.46
N LEU A 57 -11.05 -14.34 -38.95
CA LEU A 57 -9.61 -14.50 -38.84
C LEU A 57 -8.91 -14.54 -40.21
N ARG A 58 -9.50 -15.20 -41.22
CA ARG A 58 -8.95 -15.17 -42.59
C ARG A 58 -8.91 -13.75 -43.15
N GLY A 59 -9.94 -12.95 -42.89
CA GLY A 59 -10.01 -11.55 -43.28
C GLY A 59 -8.91 -10.71 -42.63
N ARG A 60 -8.69 -10.91 -41.32
CA ARG A 60 -7.71 -10.15 -40.54
C ARG A 60 -6.25 -10.58 -40.77
N LEU A 61 -6.00 -11.88 -40.93
CA LEU A 61 -4.65 -12.44 -41.11
C LEU A 61 -4.18 -12.46 -42.57
N GLY A 62 -5.09 -12.30 -43.53
CA GLY A 62 -4.77 -12.39 -44.97
C GLY A 62 -4.32 -13.78 -45.43
N GLY A 63 -4.57 -14.83 -44.63
CA GLY A 63 -4.10 -16.19 -44.85
C GLY A 63 -4.91 -17.24 -44.07
N ASP A 64 -4.47 -18.51 -44.10
CA ASP A 64 -5.15 -19.58 -43.33
C ASP A 64 -4.82 -19.44 -41.83
N PRO A 65 -5.83 -19.26 -40.93
CA PRO A 65 -5.60 -19.17 -39.49
C PRO A 65 -5.03 -20.44 -38.87
N LEU A 66 -5.08 -21.58 -39.57
CA LEU A 66 -4.46 -22.85 -39.13
C LEU A 66 -3.01 -23.02 -39.62
N ALA A 67 -2.43 -22.03 -40.29
CA ALA A 67 -1.01 -22.05 -40.64
C ALA A 67 -0.15 -21.96 -39.35
N PRO A 68 0.99 -22.68 -39.26
CA PRO A 68 1.83 -22.67 -38.06
C PRO A 68 2.21 -21.24 -37.63
N GLY A 69 1.92 -20.89 -36.38
CA GLY A 69 2.23 -19.58 -35.79
C GLY A 69 1.26 -18.45 -36.14
N ALA A 70 0.23 -18.67 -36.96
CA ALA A 70 -0.69 -17.62 -37.41
C ALA A 70 -1.58 -17.05 -36.30
N LEU A 71 -2.01 -17.86 -35.33
CA LEU A 71 -2.74 -17.36 -34.16
C LEU A 71 -1.80 -16.84 -33.07
N GLY A 72 -0.61 -17.42 -32.95
CA GLY A 72 0.41 -16.96 -32.02
C GLY A 72 0.92 -15.56 -32.36
N SER A 73 0.95 -15.17 -33.64
CA SER A 73 1.29 -13.81 -34.06
C SER A 73 0.19 -12.77 -33.79
N LEU A 74 -1.04 -13.23 -33.55
CA LEU A 74 -2.18 -12.37 -33.20
C LEU A 74 -2.27 -12.14 -31.69
N ALA A 75 -1.84 -13.11 -30.88
CA ALA A 75 -1.85 -13.03 -29.42
C ALA A 75 -0.71 -12.13 -28.91
N ALA A 76 -1.03 -10.95 -28.40
CA ALA A 76 -0.07 -10.00 -27.82
C ALA A 76 0.33 -10.39 -26.38
N ASP A 77 -0.57 -11.08 -25.67
CA ASP A 77 -0.37 -11.53 -24.29
C ASP A 77 -0.12 -13.05 -24.24
N PRO A 78 1.00 -13.52 -23.65
CA PRO A 78 1.25 -14.92 -23.38
C PRO A 78 0.14 -15.63 -22.57
N SER A 79 -0.66 -14.89 -21.79
CA SER A 79 -1.79 -15.44 -21.02
C SER A 79 -2.85 -16.10 -21.90
N TYR A 80 -2.93 -15.75 -23.20
CA TYR A 80 -3.89 -16.31 -24.15
C TYR A 80 -3.37 -17.57 -24.88
N GLU A 81 -2.20 -18.10 -24.56
CA GLU A 81 -1.64 -19.29 -25.22
C GLU A 81 -2.62 -20.47 -25.21
N ARG A 82 -3.25 -20.76 -24.06
CA ARG A 82 -4.26 -21.83 -23.95
C ARG A 82 -5.50 -21.55 -24.82
N LEU A 83 -5.93 -20.29 -24.90
CA LEU A 83 -7.06 -19.87 -25.74
C LEU A 83 -6.74 -20.02 -27.23
N THR A 84 -5.53 -19.68 -27.67
CA THR A 84 -5.13 -19.88 -29.09
C THR A 84 -5.18 -21.36 -29.49
N GLY A 85 -4.72 -22.27 -28.62
CA GLY A 85 -4.84 -23.71 -28.86
C GLY A 85 -6.29 -24.21 -28.93
N VAL A 86 -7.18 -23.63 -28.12
CA VAL A 86 -8.63 -23.89 -28.22
C VAL A 86 -9.20 -23.42 -29.55
N ILE A 87 -8.85 -22.20 -29.98
CA ILE A 87 -9.30 -21.64 -31.26
C ILE A 87 -8.88 -22.56 -32.41
N GLU A 88 -7.63 -23.03 -32.45
CA GLU A 88 -7.21 -23.98 -33.48
C GLU A 88 -8.06 -25.27 -33.48
N GLY A 89 -8.34 -25.82 -32.31
CA GLY A 89 -9.16 -27.01 -32.15
C GLY A 89 -10.58 -26.80 -32.66
N VAL A 90 -11.19 -25.66 -32.33
CA VAL A 90 -12.53 -25.26 -32.78
C VAL A 90 -12.57 -25.08 -34.29
N LEU A 91 -11.59 -24.39 -34.88
CA LEU A 91 -11.51 -24.19 -36.33
C LEU A 91 -11.34 -25.53 -37.08
N ARG A 92 -10.49 -26.44 -36.58
CA ARG A 92 -10.31 -27.78 -37.17
C ARG A 92 -11.60 -28.60 -37.14
N ARG A 93 -12.32 -28.61 -36.00
CA ARG A 93 -13.61 -29.29 -35.87
C ARG A 93 -14.68 -28.66 -36.77
N GLY A 94 -14.75 -27.33 -36.83
CA GLY A 94 -15.67 -26.60 -37.70
C GLY A 94 -15.48 -26.92 -39.19
N ARG A 95 -14.23 -27.01 -39.67
CA ARG A 95 -13.93 -27.44 -41.04
C ARG A 95 -14.29 -28.91 -41.30
N ALA A 96 -14.03 -29.79 -40.34
CA ALA A 96 -14.34 -31.22 -40.44
C ALA A 96 -15.85 -31.51 -40.46
N ALA A 97 -16.67 -30.66 -39.85
CA ALA A 97 -18.13 -30.80 -39.80
C ALA A 97 -18.84 -30.58 -41.16
N GLY A 98 -18.13 -30.19 -42.23
CA GLY A 98 -18.63 -30.25 -43.61
C GLY A 98 -19.54 -29.10 -44.07
N GLY A 99 -19.43 -27.91 -43.47
CA GLY A 99 -20.16 -26.71 -43.89
C GLY A 99 -19.39 -25.80 -44.86
N GLY A 100 -20.10 -25.09 -45.75
CA GLY A 100 -19.53 -23.99 -46.54
C GLY A 100 -19.10 -22.80 -45.66
N PRO A 101 -18.46 -21.74 -46.23
CA PRO A 101 -18.05 -20.56 -45.47
C PRO A 101 -19.24 -19.93 -44.74
N TYR A 102 -18.97 -19.23 -43.63
CA TYR A 102 -20.01 -18.53 -42.89
C TYR A 102 -20.74 -17.50 -43.77
N VAL A 103 -22.08 -17.54 -43.74
CA VAL A 103 -22.94 -16.57 -44.41
C VAL A 103 -23.57 -15.62 -43.38
N PRO A 104 -23.52 -14.28 -43.58
CA PRO A 104 -24.21 -13.34 -42.70
C PRO A 104 -25.70 -13.67 -42.56
N GLY A 105 -26.21 -13.72 -41.32
CA GLY A 105 -27.60 -14.09 -41.00
C GLY A 105 -27.81 -15.57 -40.59
N GLU A 106 -26.75 -16.39 -40.57
CA GLU A 106 -26.85 -17.78 -40.07
C GLU A 106 -27.15 -17.86 -38.56
N LEU A 107 -26.67 -16.91 -37.75
CA LEU A 107 -27.02 -16.82 -36.33
C LEU A 107 -28.53 -16.52 -36.14
N ASP A 108 -29.09 -15.59 -36.92
CA ASP A 108 -30.52 -15.27 -36.89
C ASP A 108 -31.38 -16.46 -37.34
N SER A 109 -30.92 -17.17 -38.36
CA SER A 109 -31.59 -18.39 -38.86
C SER A 109 -31.58 -19.52 -37.83
N LEU A 110 -30.47 -19.65 -37.08
CA LEU A 110 -30.36 -20.62 -36.00
C LEU A 110 -31.30 -20.25 -34.84
N LEU A 111 -31.35 -18.96 -34.47
CA LEU A 111 -32.23 -18.46 -33.43
C LEU A 111 -33.72 -18.63 -33.79
N ALA A 112 -34.10 -18.41 -35.05
CA ALA A 112 -35.46 -18.64 -35.53
C ALA A 112 -35.89 -20.12 -35.42
N ARG A 113 -34.94 -21.05 -35.56
CA ARG A 113 -35.18 -22.51 -35.44
C ARG A 113 -35.14 -23.00 -33.98
N TYR A 114 -34.32 -22.36 -33.16
CA TYR A 114 -34.11 -22.68 -31.75
C TYR A 114 -34.21 -21.42 -30.88
N PRO A 115 -35.43 -20.90 -30.63
CA PRO A 115 -35.64 -19.69 -29.84
C PRO A 115 -35.06 -19.78 -28.42
N GLU A 116 -34.94 -20.99 -27.88
CA GLU A 116 -34.28 -21.29 -26.60
C GLU A 116 -32.83 -20.80 -26.49
N LEU A 117 -32.14 -20.55 -27.61
CA LEU A 117 -30.74 -20.13 -27.66
C LEU A 117 -30.56 -18.60 -27.68
N SER A 118 -31.60 -17.80 -27.47
CA SER A 118 -31.54 -16.33 -27.56
C SER A 118 -30.36 -15.70 -26.83
N ALA A 119 -30.14 -16.05 -25.57
CA ALA A 119 -29.02 -15.56 -24.76
C ALA A 119 -27.66 -15.99 -25.33
N HIS A 120 -27.54 -17.25 -25.75
CA HIS A 120 -26.30 -17.82 -26.29
C HIS A 120 -25.93 -17.21 -27.65
N VAL A 121 -26.90 -17.02 -28.54
CA VAL A 121 -26.71 -16.38 -29.85
C VAL A 121 -26.31 -14.92 -29.66
N ARG A 122 -26.93 -14.21 -28.72
CA ARG A 122 -26.55 -12.82 -28.38
C ARG A 122 -25.11 -12.74 -27.87
N LEU A 123 -24.73 -13.61 -26.94
CA LEU A 123 -23.36 -13.67 -26.42
C LEU A 123 -22.33 -13.89 -27.55
N VAL A 124 -22.57 -14.88 -28.41
CA VAL A 124 -21.71 -15.16 -29.56
C VAL A 124 -21.67 -13.97 -30.52
N GLY A 125 -22.81 -13.36 -30.83
CA GLY A 125 -22.89 -12.23 -31.74
C GLY A 125 -22.13 -10.99 -31.26
N VAL A 126 -22.08 -10.76 -29.94
CA VAL A 126 -21.38 -9.60 -29.34
C VAL A 126 -19.89 -9.89 -29.14
N CYS A 127 -19.56 -11.04 -28.56
CA CYS A 127 -18.20 -11.30 -28.08
C CYS A 127 -17.29 -11.93 -29.15
N LEU A 128 -17.82 -12.78 -30.04
CA LEU A 128 -17.00 -13.47 -31.04
C LEU A 128 -16.32 -12.52 -32.04
N PRO A 129 -16.97 -11.45 -32.55
CA PRO A 129 -16.30 -10.48 -33.43
C PRO A 129 -15.13 -9.72 -32.78
N ALA A 130 -15.17 -9.57 -31.46
CA ALA A 130 -14.14 -8.86 -30.70
C ALA A 130 -12.98 -9.78 -30.27
N LEU A 131 -13.15 -11.10 -30.33
CA LEU A 131 -12.15 -12.08 -29.91
C LEU A 131 -10.75 -11.86 -30.52
N PRO A 132 -10.58 -11.56 -31.82
CA PRO A 132 -9.24 -11.25 -32.38
C PRO A 132 -8.61 -9.97 -31.82
N ASP A 133 -9.43 -8.97 -31.45
CA ASP A 133 -8.96 -7.72 -30.87
C ASP A 133 -8.62 -7.89 -29.38
N VAL A 134 -9.31 -8.79 -28.67
CA VAL A 134 -8.94 -9.25 -27.34
C VAL A 134 -7.59 -9.97 -27.36
N LEU A 135 -7.40 -10.92 -28.27
CA LEU A 135 -6.10 -11.61 -28.42
C LEU A 135 -4.96 -10.62 -28.67
N ALA A 136 -5.22 -9.59 -29.47
CA ALA A 136 -4.23 -8.57 -29.79
C ALA A 136 -4.04 -7.49 -28.71
N GLY A 137 -4.70 -7.60 -27.56
CA GLY A 137 -4.62 -6.63 -26.45
C GLY A 137 -5.23 -5.26 -26.76
N ARG A 138 -6.10 -5.16 -27.76
CA ARG A 138 -6.77 -3.91 -28.16
C ARG A 138 -8.09 -3.67 -27.44
N VAL A 139 -8.71 -4.72 -26.92
CA VAL A 139 -9.99 -4.68 -26.22
C VAL A 139 -9.84 -5.46 -24.92
N ASP A 140 -10.24 -4.85 -23.79
CA ASP A 140 -10.35 -5.58 -22.54
C ASP A 140 -11.58 -6.51 -22.60
N PRO A 141 -11.42 -7.83 -22.44
CA PRO A 141 -12.55 -8.75 -22.43
C PRO A 141 -13.54 -8.44 -21.30
N LEU A 142 -13.12 -7.84 -20.18
CA LEU A 142 -14.02 -7.45 -19.10
C LEU A 142 -14.92 -6.27 -19.49
N GLU A 143 -14.43 -5.31 -20.28
CA GLU A 143 -15.27 -4.24 -20.82
C GLU A 143 -16.34 -4.78 -21.79
N LEU A 144 -16.06 -5.85 -22.53
CA LEU A 144 -17.05 -6.51 -23.40
C LEU A 144 -18.22 -7.11 -22.61
N TYR A 145 -17.94 -7.73 -21.46
CA TYR A 145 -18.97 -8.37 -20.64
C TYR A 145 -19.75 -7.39 -19.75
N PHE A 146 -19.12 -6.27 -19.35
CA PHE A 146 -19.62 -5.40 -18.28
C PHE A 146 -19.80 -3.93 -18.67
N SER A 147 -19.61 -3.55 -19.94
CA SER A 147 -19.86 -2.19 -20.43
C SER A 147 -21.33 -1.76 -20.32
N GLY A 148 -21.55 -0.45 -20.14
CA GLY A 148 -22.88 0.16 -20.13
C GLY A 148 -23.66 0.00 -21.43
N ASP A 149 -22.98 -0.31 -22.53
CA ASP A 149 -23.57 -0.58 -23.84
C ASP A 149 -24.15 -2.01 -23.95
N ASN A 150 -23.75 -2.94 -23.08
CA ASN A 150 -24.15 -4.36 -23.11
C ASN A 150 -24.55 -4.93 -21.72
N PRO A 151 -25.40 -4.26 -20.93
CA PRO A 151 -25.52 -4.46 -19.47
C PRO A 151 -26.08 -5.83 -19.02
N SER A 152 -26.52 -6.71 -19.93
CA SER A 152 -27.09 -8.03 -19.58
C SER A 152 -26.52 -9.22 -20.37
N VAL A 153 -25.54 -9.03 -21.25
CA VAL A 153 -25.10 -10.08 -22.19
C VAL A 153 -24.59 -11.34 -21.48
N LEU A 154 -23.80 -11.19 -20.41
CA LEU A 154 -23.30 -12.33 -19.63
C LEU A 154 -24.33 -12.82 -18.58
N ALA A 155 -25.09 -11.92 -17.97
CA ALA A 155 -26.09 -12.26 -16.96
C ALA A 155 -27.22 -13.14 -17.53
N ASP A 156 -27.65 -12.89 -18.77
CA ASP A 156 -28.71 -13.63 -19.47
C ASP A 156 -28.35 -15.11 -19.70
N ILE A 157 -27.07 -15.50 -19.58
CA ILE A 157 -26.64 -16.90 -19.67
C ILE A 157 -27.01 -17.69 -18.42
N TYR A 158 -27.01 -17.04 -17.25
CA TYR A 158 -27.20 -17.71 -15.96
C TYR A 158 -28.65 -17.63 -15.43
N ARG A 159 -29.50 -16.79 -16.03
CA ARG A 159 -30.92 -16.63 -15.66
C ARG A 159 -31.77 -16.12 -16.81
N GLY A 160 -33.05 -16.46 -16.84
CA GLY A 160 -34.01 -15.91 -17.78
C GLY A 160 -33.93 -16.49 -19.19
N ASN A 161 -33.29 -17.65 -19.34
CA ASN A 161 -33.24 -18.43 -20.56
C ASN A 161 -33.61 -19.89 -20.30
N ALA A 162 -34.13 -20.59 -21.31
CA ALA A 162 -34.69 -21.93 -21.17
C ALA A 162 -33.69 -22.96 -20.62
N VAL A 163 -32.39 -22.81 -20.93
CA VAL A 163 -31.33 -23.75 -20.50
C VAL A 163 -31.04 -23.56 -19.02
N ALA A 164 -30.67 -22.35 -18.61
CA ALA A 164 -30.36 -22.05 -17.21
C ALA A 164 -31.57 -22.26 -16.29
N ASP A 165 -32.75 -21.84 -16.71
CA ASP A 165 -33.97 -21.98 -15.91
C ASP A 165 -34.34 -23.45 -15.69
N HIS A 166 -34.09 -24.35 -16.65
CA HIS A 166 -34.32 -25.78 -16.48
C HIS A 166 -33.43 -26.38 -15.39
N TYR A 167 -32.10 -26.18 -15.48
CA TYR A 167 -31.16 -26.74 -14.50
C TYR A 167 -31.29 -26.07 -13.12
N ASN A 168 -31.58 -24.77 -13.05
CA ASN A 168 -31.89 -24.09 -11.80
C ASN A 168 -33.17 -24.63 -11.14
N GLU A 169 -34.18 -25.02 -11.93
CA GLU A 169 -35.39 -25.68 -11.40
C GLU A 169 -35.09 -27.08 -10.88
N LEU A 170 -34.24 -27.88 -11.56
CA LEU A 170 -33.81 -29.20 -11.05
C LEU A 170 -33.09 -29.08 -9.70
N VAL A 171 -32.22 -28.07 -9.55
CA VAL A 171 -31.56 -27.75 -8.29
C VAL A 171 -32.60 -27.36 -7.22
N ALA A 172 -33.51 -26.44 -7.54
CA ALA A 172 -34.54 -25.98 -6.60
C ALA A 172 -35.41 -27.13 -6.08
N ARG A 173 -35.87 -28.01 -6.98
CA ARG A 173 -36.67 -29.20 -6.66
C ARG A 173 -35.93 -30.17 -5.76
N THR A 174 -34.65 -30.39 -6.04
CA THR A 174 -33.77 -31.22 -5.21
C THR A 174 -33.67 -30.66 -3.79
N VAL A 175 -33.35 -29.37 -3.66
CA VAL A 175 -33.20 -28.69 -2.36
C VAL A 175 -34.52 -28.72 -1.58
N TYR A 176 -35.64 -28.44 -2.26
CA TYR A 176 -36.97 -28.49 -1.67
C TYR A 176 -37.35 -29.88 -1.16
N GLY A 177 -37.21 -30.92 -2.00
CA GLY A 177 -37.55 -32.30 -1.62
C GLY A 177 -36.69 -32.81 -0.45
N PHE A 178 -35.41 -32.44 -0.41
CA PHE A 178 -34.52 -32.75 0.71
C PHE A 178 -34.98 -32.04 2.00
N ALA A 179 -35.22 -30.73 1.95
CA ALA A 179 -35.62 -29.93 3.10
C ALA A 179 -36.98 -30.38 3.66
N ALA A 180 -37.96 -30.62 2.79
CA ALA A 180 -39.28 -31.12 3.18
C ALA A 180 -39.19 -32.47 3.92
N ALA A 181 -38.37 -33.40 3.41
CA ALA A 181 -38.18 -34.69 4.04
C ALA A 181 -37.44 -34.62 5.38
N ARG A 182 -36.42 -33.75 5.50
CA ARG A 182 -35.70 -33.51 6.77
C ARG A 182 -36.62 -32.91 7.83
N LEU A 183 -37.43 -31.91 7.48
CA LEU A 183 -38.38 -31.29 8.40
C LEU A 183 -39.48 -32.28 8.84
N ALA A 184 -39.93 -33.16 7.95
CA ALA A 184 -40.90 -34.22 8.30
C ALA A 184 -40.29 -35.33 9.17
N ALA A 185 -39.00 -35.63 8.99
CA ALA A 185 -38.27 -36.63 9.76
C ALA A 185 -37.93 -36.14 11.17
N GLU A 186 -37.48 -34.88 11.30
CA GLU A 186 -37.02 -34.24 12.53
C GLU A 186 -37.78 -32.92 12.78
N PRO A 187 -39.05 -32.96 13.21
CA PRO A 187 -39.86 -31.74 13.40
C PRO A 187 -39.21 -30.76 14.38
N GLY A 188 -39.10 -29.49 13.97
CA GLY A 188 -38.54 -28.41 14.77
C GLY A 188 -37.01 -28.28 14.73
N ARG A 189 -36.29 -29.22 14.10
CA ARG A 189 -34.85 -29.05 13.82
C ARG A 189 -34.66 -28.16 12.60
N PRO A 190 -33.83 -27.11 12.67
CA PRO A 190 -33.49 -26.31 11.49
C PRO A 190 -32.75 -27.11 10.42
N VAL A 191 -33.03 -26.85 9.14
CA VAL A 191 -32.27 -27.40 8.01
C VAL A 191 -31.28 -26.35 7.52
N ARG A 192 -29.98 -26.65 7.65
CA ARG A 192 -28.90 -25.73 7.31
C ARG A 192 -28.45 -25.96 5.88
N ILE A 193 -28.57 -24.94 5.03
CA ILE A 193 -28.22 -24.97 3.61
C ILE A 193 -27.10 -23.97 3.37
N VAL A 194 -26.02 -24.38 2.70
CA VAL A 194 -24.95 -23.47 2.28
C VAL A 194 -24.88 -23.48 0.75
N GLU A 195 -25.12 -22.34 0.12
CA GLU A 195 -24.91 -22.15 -1.32
C GLU A 195 -23.55 -21.52 -1.57
N VAL A 196 -22.69 -22.19 -2.32
CA VAL A 196 -21.33 -21.76 -2.67
C VAL A 196 -21.32 -21.17 -4.07
N GLY A 197 -20.78 -19.95 -4.20
CA GLY A 197 -20.70 -19.24 -5.48
C GLY A 197 -22.06 -18.76 -5.98
N ALA A 198 -22.89 -18.24 -5.09
CA ALA A 198 -24.26 -17.83 -5.40
C ALA A 198 -24.34 -16.65 -6.39
N GLY A 199 -23.26 -15.87 -6.56
CA GLY A 199 -23.10 -14.89 -7.62
C GLY A 199 -24.21 -13.84 -7.65
N THR A 200 -24.88 -13.66 -8.80
CA THR A 200 -26.04 -12.77 -8.96
C THR A 200 -27.37 -13.40 -8.52
N GLY A 201 -27.35 -14.61 -7.95
CA GLY A 201 -28.53 -15.29 -7.40
C GLY A 201 -29.43 -15.98 -8.43
N GLY A 202 -28.92 -16.29 -9.63
CA GLY A 202 -29.72 -16.96 -10.67
C GLY A 202 -30.30 -18.31 -10.22
N THR A 203 -29.51 -19.12 -9.51
CA THR A 203 -29.97 -20.37 -8.90
C THR A 203 -30.75 -20.11 -7.61
N SER A 204 -30.26 -19.20 -6.75
CA SER A 204 -30.86 -18.83 -5.46
C SER A 204 -32.32 -18.38 -5.59
N ASP A 205 -32.66 -17.59 -6.62
CA ASP A 205 -34.03 -17.12 -6.86
C ASP A 205 -35.03 -18.28 -6.91
N ARG A 206 -34.72 -19.32 -7.69
CA ARG A 206 -35.58 -20.50 -7.86
C ARG A 206 -35.64 -21.32 -6.58
N VAL A 207 -34.51 -21.53 -5.93
CA VAL A 207 -34.40 -22.29 -4.68
C VAL A 207 -35.23 -21.65 -3.57
N LEU A 208 -35.06 -20.34 -3.36
CA LEU A 208 -35.74 -19.60 -2.30
C LEU A 208 -37.26 -19.52 -2.54
N ARG A 209 -37.70 -19.31 -3.79
CA ARG A 209 -39.13 -19.35 -4.15
C ARG A 209 -39.77 -20.69 -3.82
N LEU A 210 -39.08 -21.80 -4.10
CA LEU A 210 -39.64 -23.12 -3.85
C LEU A 210 -39.60 -23.48 -2.37
N LEU A 211 -38.54 -23.14 -1.64
CA LEU A 211 -38.46 -23.30 -0.19
C LEU A 211 -39.54 -22.51 0.57
N ALA A 212 -39.91 -21.33 0.07
CA ALA A 212 -41.02 -20.55 0.63
C ALA A 212 -42.36 -21.31 0.59
N ALA A 213 -42.54 -22.26 -0.34
CA ALA A 213 -43.75 -23.08 -0.44
C ALA A 213 -43.91 -24.09 0.71
N LEU A 214 -42.90 -24.26 1.57
CA LEU A 214 -43.00 -25.03 2.82
C LEU A 214 -43.90 -24.33 3.87
N GLY A 215 -44.34 -23.10 3.61
CA GLY A 215 -45.26 -22.38 4.48
C GLY A 215 -44.63 -22.06 5.83
N PRO A 216 -45.31 -22.29 6.97
CA PRO A 216 -44.77 -21.99 8.30
C PRO A 216 -43.44 -22.67 8.61
N ASP A 217 -43.15 -23.81 7.98
CA ASP A 217 -41.90 -24.55 8.20
C ASP A 217 -40.70 -23.93 7.47
N ALA A 218 -40.92 -23.01 6.51
CA ALA A 218 -39.85 -22.27 5.83
C ALA A 218 -38.96 -21.46 6.81
N ARG A 219 -39.51 -21.06 7.98
CA ARG A 219 -38.76 -20.39 9.05
C ARG A 219 -37.70 -21.26 9.72
N LEU A 220 -37.76 -22.58 9.53
CA LEU A 220 -36.79 -23.54 10.04
C LEU A 220 -35.65 -23.78 9.04
N ILE A 221 -35.66 -23.15 7.88
CA ILE A 221 -34.53 -23.17 6.96
C ILE A 221 -33.52 -22.12 7.40
N ASP A 222 -32.25 -22.50 7.54
CA ASP A 222 -31.12 -21.58 7.72
C ASP A 222 -30.30 -21.59 6.42
N TYR A 223 -30.60 -20.66 5.52
CA TYR A 223 -29.98 -20.58 4.20
C TYR A 223 -28.82 -19.58 4.24
N ARG A 224 -27.58 -20.07 4.07
CA ARG A 224 -26.38 -19.24 3.91
C ARG A 224 -26.07 -19.08 2.42
N TYR A 225 -26.32 -17.88 1.93
CA TYR A 225 -25.93 -17.39 0.63
C TYR A 225 -24.45 -16.99 0.67
N THR A 226 -23.59 -17.68 -0.07
CA THR A 226 -22.15 -17.42 -0.01
C THR A 226 -21.53 -17.22 -1.38
N ASP A 227 -20.49 -16.39 -1.41
CA ASP A 227 -19.69 -16.11 -2.60
C ASP A 227 -18.24 -15.80 -2.16
N VAL A 228 -17.29 -15.84 -3.11
CA VAL A 228 -15.88 -15.52 -2.86
C VAL A 228 -15.70 -14.06 -2.44
N SER A 229 -16.67 -13.19 -2.76
CA SER A 229 -16.71 -11.79 -2.35
C SER A 229 -18.12 -11.35 -1.91
N SER A 230 -18.22 -10.33 -1.06
CA SER A 230 -19.51 -9.78 -0.62
C SER A 230 -20.19 -8.84 -1.63
N SER A 231 -19.64 -8.72 -2.85
CA SER A 231 -20.03 -7.73 -3.86
C SER A 231 -21.50 -7.84 -4.28
N PHE A 232 -22.03 -9.06 -4.39
CA PHE A 232 -23.41 -9.34 -4.78
C PHE A 232 -24.39 -9.37 -3.61
N PHE A 233 -23.92 -9.44 -2.35
CA PHE A 233 -24.80 -9.70 -1.20
C PHE A 233 -25.86 -8.62 -1.02
N ARG A 234 -25.55 -7.34 -1.25
CA ARG A 234 -26.56 -6.28 -1.11
C ARG A 234 -27.59 -6.28 -2.25
N ALA A 235 -27.22 -6.71 -3.45
CA ALA A 235 -28.17 -6.88 -4.55
C ALA A 235 -29.06 -8.10 -4.30
N ALA A 236 -28.47 -9.21 -3.88
CA ALA A 236 -29.16 -10.43 -3.49
C ALA A 236 -30.05 -10.23 -2.25
N GLU A 237 -29.65 -9.41 -1.27
CA GLU A 237 -30.47 -9.09 -0.10
C GLU A 237 -31.70 -8.25 -0.49
N ARG A 238 -31.55 -7.30 -1.41
CA ARG A 238 -32.69 -6.55 -1.97
C ARG A 238 -33.62 -7.42 -2.81
N GLU A 239 -33.06 -8.33 -3.61
CA GLU A 239 -33.83 -9.21 -4.49
C GLU A 239 -34.54 -10.32 -3.70
N PHE A 240 -33.88 -10.88 -2.68
CA PHE A 240 -34.31 -12.11 -2.01
C PHE A 240 -34.72 -11.96 -0.54
N GLY A 241 -34.45 -10.84 0.13
CA GLY A 241 -34.70 -10.62 1.56
C GLY A 241 -36.18 -10.70 1.99
N GLY A 242 -37.11 -10.73 1.04
CA GLY A 242 -38.56 -10.87 1.25
C GLY A 242 -39.16 -12.26 0.98
N HIS A 243 -38.36 -13.26 0.61
CA HIS A 243 -38.88 -14.57 0.14
C HIS A 243 -39.46 -15.49 1.24
N GLY A 244 -39.51 -15.05 2.51
CA GLY A 244 -40.11 -15.84 3.60
C GLY A 244 -39.24 -16.99 4.13
N VAL A 245 -38.01 -17.12 3.63
CA VAL A 245 -36.98 -18.06 4.08
C VAL A 245 -35.88 -17.25 4.79
N PRO A 246 -35.44 -17.63 6.01
CA PRO A 246 -34.31 -16.99 6.67
C PRO A 246 -33.03 -17.11 5.83
N LEU A 247 -32.52 -15.96 5.39
CA LEU A 247 -31.36 -15.85 4.50
C LEU A 247 -30.22 -15.11 5.23
N ARG A 248 -29.01 -15.66 5.17
CA ARG A 248 -27.79 -15.03 5.69
C ARG A 248 -26.75 -14.94 4.60
N PHE A 249 -25.92 -13.92 4.64
CA PHE A 249 -24.90 -13.65 3.64
C PHE A 249 -23.52 -13.75 4.28
N ASP A 250 -22.66 -14.58 3.70
CA ASP A 250 -21.33 -14.84 4.24
C ASP A 250 -20.31 -15.10 3.12
N VAL A 251 -19.07 -14.66 3.30
CA VAL A 251 -18.00 -14.95 2.33
C VAL A 251 -17.52 -16.38 2.49
N LEU A 252 -17.46 -17.14 1.39
CA LEU A 252 -16.89 -18.49 1.34
C LEU A 252 -16.07 -18.67 0.06
N ASP A 253 -14.75 -18.63 0.24
CA ASP A 253 -13.75 -18.88 -0.79
C ASP A 253 -13.25 -20.32 -0.69
N LEU A 254 -13.57 -21.16 -1.69
CA LEU A 254 -13.13 -22.56 -1.75
C LEU A 254 -11.62 -22.72 -1.94
N GLU A 255 -10.87 -21.65 -2.25
CA GLU A 255 -9.40 -21.67 -2.28
C GLU A 255 -8.79 -21.52 -0.87
N LYS A 256 -9.58 -21.14 0.14
CA LYS A 256 -9.19 -21.02 1.55
C LYS A 256 -9.87 -22.08 2.43
N GLU A 257 -9.38 -22.23 3.67
CA GLU A 257 -9.98 -23.16 4.63
C GLU A 257 -11.38 -22.69 5.08
N PRO A 258 -12.45 -23.52 4.96
CA PRO A 258 -13.81 -23.12 5.33
C PRO A 258 -13.96 -22.77 6.82
N SER A 259 -13.23 -23.46 7.70
CA SER A 259 -13.28 -23.25 9.15
C SER A 259 -12.82 -21.85 9.56
N ALA A 260 -11.79 -21.33 8.89
CA ALA A 260 -11.31 -19.96 9.09
C ALA A 260 -12.30 -18.89 8.59
N GLN A 261 -13.28 -19.29 7.78
CA GLN A 261 -14.33 -18.44 7.20
C GLN A 261 -15.68 -18.61 7.91
N GLY A 262 -15.71 -19.30 9.06
CA GLY A 262 -16.95 -19.51 9.84
C GLY A 262 -17.80 -20.70 9.39
N PHE A 263 -17.23 -21.64 8.63
CA PHE A 263 -17.87 -22.89 8.20
C PHE A 263 -17.09 -24.08 8.78
N GLY A 264 -17.40 -24.44 10.03
CA GLY A 264 -16.80 -25.60 10.70
C GLY A 264 -17.26 -26.95 10.13
N PRO A 265 -16.60 -28.05 10.52
CA PRO A 265 -17.01 -29.39 10.11
C PRO A 265 -18.47 -29.70 10.46
N GLY A 266 -19.25 -30.23 9.52
CA GLY A 266 -20.65 -30.58 9.74
C GLY A 266 -21.60 -29.38 9.96
N SER A 267 -21.22 -28.20 9.48
CA SER A 267 -22.00 -26.97 9.63
C SER A 267 -23.21 -26.87 8.68
N ALA A 268 -23.29 -27.70 7.62
CA ALA A 268 -24.40 -27.73 6.67
C ALA A 268 -25.04 -29.12 6.57
N ASP A 269 -26.38 -29.18 6.50
CA ASP A 269 -27.11 -30.42 6.18
C ASP A 269 -27.19 -30.63 4.65
N LEU A 270 -27.16 -29.54 3.87
CA LEU A 270 -27.04 -29.54 2.41
C LEU A 270 -26.07 -28.46 1.93
N VAL A 271 -25.21 -28.79 0.97
CA VAL A 271 -24.36 -27.83 0.26
C VAL A 271 -24.77 -27.80 -1.20
N LEU A 272 -25.03 -26.60 -1.72
CA LEU A 272 -25.34 -26.33 -3.11
C LEU A 272 -24.14 -25.61 -3.74
N ALA A 273 -23.64 -26.10 -4.88
CA ALA A 273 -22.61 -25.41 -5.66
C ALA A 273 -23.01 -25.42 -7.14
N ALA A 274 -23.13 -24.25 -7.75
CA ALA A 274 -23.55 -24.10 -9.14
C ALA A 274 -22.48 -23.38 -9.96
N ASN A 275 -21.91 -24.08 -10.96
CA ASN A 275 -20.91 -23.57 -11.91
C ASN A 275 -19.72 -22.86 -11.26
N VAL A 276 -19.25 -23.37 -10.11
CA VAL A 276 -18.19 -22.74 -9.30
C VAL A 276 -17.02 -23.68 -9.03
N VAL A 277 -17.27 -24.99 -8.89
CA VAL A 277 -16.22 -25.93 -8.48
C VAL A 277 -15.25 -26.16 -9.64
N HIS A 278 -15.76 -26.19 -10.88
CA HIS A 278 -14.92 -26.35 -12.06
C HIS A 278 -13.87 -25.22 -12.18
N ALA A 279 -14.18 -24.00 -11.75
CA ALA A 279 -13.31 -22.83 -11.87
C ALA A 279 -12.19 -22.75 -10.81
N THR A 280 -12.19 -23.65 -9.82
CA THR A 280 -11.15 -23.71 -8.78
C THR A 280 -9.85 -24.32 -9.30
N ARG A 281 -8.71 -23.97 -8.67
CA ARG A 281 -7.38 -24.42 -9.10
C ARG A 281 -7.24 -25.93 -9.08
N ARG A 282 -7.79 -26.57 -8.05
CA ARG A 282 -7.76 -28.03 -7.82
C ARG A 282 -9.10 -28.56 -7.35
N ILE A 283 -9.68 -29.51 -8.09
CA ILE A 283 -11.01 -30.08 -7.78
C ILE A 283 -10.96 -30.86 -6.48
N SER A 284 -9.97 -31.72 -6.33
CA SER A 284 -9.78 -32.60 -5.18
C SER A 284 -9.88 -31.83 -3.86
N ARG A 285 -9.13 -30.73 -3.76
CA ARG A 285 -9.14 -29.84 -2.59
C ARG A 285 -10.50 -29.18 -2.36
N SER A 286 -11.14 -28.69 -3.41
CA SER A 286 -12.47 -28.07 -3.30
C SER A 286 -13.51 -29.07 -2.82
N LEU A 287 -13.50 -30.30 -3.34
CA LEU A 287 -14.39 -31.38 -2.92
C LEU A 287 -14.14 -31.82 -1.47
N ASP A 288 -12.88 -31.91 -1.03
CA ASP A 288 -12.53 -32.20 0.37
C ASP A 288 -13.09 -31.14 1.34
N ARG A 289 -13.02 -29.87 0.93
CA ARG A 289 -13.55 -28.74 1.71
C ARG A 289 -15.07 -28.78 1.78
N LEU A 290 -15.75 -29.03 0.64
CA LEU A 290 -17.21 -29.19 0.60
C LEU A 290 -17.66 -30.38 1.45
N ARG A 291 -16.93 -31.51 1.42
CA ARG A 291 -17.20 -32.68 2.26
C ARG A 291 -17.08 -32.34 3.75
N THR A 292 -16.08 -31.56 4.12
CA THR A 292 -15.85 -31.15 5.51
C THR A 292 -17.01 -30.30 6.03
N VAL A 293 -17.54 -29.39 5.22
CA VAL A 293 -18.69 -28.54 5.59
C VAL A 293 -19.98 -29.34 5.81
N LEU A 294 -20.15 -30.46 5.11
CA LEU A 294 -21.34 -31.32 5.21
C LEU A 294 -21.39 -32.13 6.51
N ALA A 295 -22.58 -32.20 7.10
CA ALA A 295 -22.89 -33.05 8.24
C ALA A 295 -22.99 -34.53 7.86
N GLU A 296 -23.01 -35.40 8.87
CA GLU A 296 -23.36 -36.81 8.68
C GLU A 296 -24.75 -36.93 8.03
N ASP A 297 -24.87 -37.82 7.04
CA ASP A 297 -26.05 -37.95 6.16
C ASP A 297 -26.40 -36.67 5.37
N GLY A 298 -25.44 -35.76 5.20
CA GLY A 298 -25.58 -34.53 4.41
C GLY A 298 -25.57 -34.80 2.90
N LEU A 299 -26.10 -33.84 2.14
CA LEU A 299 -26.22 -33.93 0.68
C LEU A 299 -25.47 -32.78 -0.03
N LEU A 300 -24.60 -33.11 -0.98
CA LEU A 300 -24.07 -32.17 -1.95
C LEU A 300 -24.97 -32.16 -3.20
N VAL A 301 -25.37 -30.98 -3.63
CA VAL A 301 -26.04 -30.71 -4.91
C VAL A 301 -25.07 -29.90 -5.77
N LEU A 302 -24.53 -30.53 -6.81
CA LEU A 302 -23.51 -29.93 -7.68
C LEU A 302 -24.10 -29.73 -9.09
N ASN A 303 -24.26 -28.48 -9.52
CA ASN A 303 -24.75 -28.14 -10.86
C ASN A 303 -23.59 -27.62 -11.71
N GLU A 304 -23.15 -28.38 -12.70
CA GLU A 304 -21.94 -28.07 -13.47
C GLU A 304 -22.17 -28.31 -14.97
N VAL A 305 -21.56 -27.47 -15.81
CA VAL A 305 -21.45 -27.73 -17.26
C VAL A 305 -20.57 -28.98 -17.45
N THR A 306 -21.09 -29.99 -18.16
CA THR A 306 -20.47 -31.32 -18.24
C THR A 306 -19.89 -31.69 -19.60
N CYS A 307 -19.85 -30.76 -20.55
CA CYS A 307 -19.19 -30.99 -21.82
C CYS A 307 -18.46 -29.75 -22.33
N ASN A 308 -17.52 -29.95 -23.27
CA ASN A 308 -16.82 -28.85 -23.90
C ASN A 308 -17.63 -28.35 -25.11
N LEU A 309 -18.37 -27.26 -24.93
CA LEU A 309 -19.08 -26.59 -26.01
C LEU A 309 -18.17 -25.54 -26.64
N ASP A 310 -17.97 -25.63 -27.96
CA ASP A 310 -17.02 -24.78 -28.68
C ASP A 310 -17.29 -23.27 -28.48
N TYR A 311 -18.56 -22.84 -28.48
CA TYR A 311 -18.89 -21.44 -28.22
C TYR A 311 -18.48 -21.02 -26.81
N LEU A 312 -18.71 -21.87 -25.80
CA LEU A 312 -18.43 -21.55 -24.40
C LEU A 312 -16.93 -21.38 -24.18
N ALA A 313 -16.11 -22.27 -24.75
CA ALA A 313 -14.66 -22.16 -24.68
C ALA A 313 -14.11 -20.90 -25.37
N LEU A 314 -14.73 -20.48 -26.48
CA LEU A 314 -14.37 -19.24 -27.18
C LEU A 314 -14.77 -17.98 -26.40
N MET A 315 -15.92 -18.00 -25.72
CA MET A 315 -16.39 -16.86 -24.94
C MET A 315 -15.61 -16.79 -23.62
N PHE A 316 -15.79 -17.75 -22.73
CA PHE A 316 -15.21 -17.68 -21.38
C PHE A 316 -13.69 -17.83 -21.37
N GLY A 317 -13.09 -18.42 -22.40
CA GLY A 317 -11.63 -18.49 -22.54
C GLY A 317 -10.95 -17.13 -22.67
N MET A 318 -11.68 -16.05 -22.97
CA MET A 318 -11.14 -14.68 -22.93
C MET A 318 -10.92 -14.17 -21.51
N ILE A 319 -11.55 -14.79 -20.50
CA ILE A 319 -11.44 -14.40 -19.09
C ILE A 319 -10.20 -15.08 -18.50
N PRO A 320 -9.19 -14.34 -18.00
CA PRO A 320 -7.97 -14.95 -17.46
C PRO A 320 -8.21 -16.00 -16.37
N GLY A 321 -9.25 -15.79 -15.53
CA GLY A 321 -9.65 -16.73 -14.48
C GLY A 321 -10.12 -18.11 -14.98
N TRP A 322 -10.58 -18.22 -16.24
CA TRP A 322 -10.98 -19.50 -16.85
C TRP A 322 -9.83 -20.52 -16.90
N TRP A 323 -8.59 -20.03 -16.93
CA TRP A 323 -7.38 -20.84 -17.08
C TRP A 323 -6.66 -21.13 -15.75
N ALA A 324 -7.26 -20.79 -14.60
CA ALA A 324 -6.63 -20.89 -13.30
C ALA A 324 -6.32 -22.33 -12.82
N PHE A 325 -6.84 -23.36 -13.49
CA PHE A 325 -6.65 -24.77 -13.10
C PHE A 325 -5.19 -25.25 -13.27
N GLU A 326 -4.73 -26.02 -12.28
CA GLU A 326 -3.37 -26.59 -12.23
C GLU A 326 -3.30 -28.05 -12.74
N GLU A 327 -4.44 -28.73 -12.84
CA GLU A 327 -4.54 -30.19 -13.06
C GLU A 327 -5.17 -30.53 -14.43
N PRO A 328 -4.51 -30.24 -15.57
CA PRO A 328 -5.09 -30.41 -16.91
C PRO A 328 -5.49 -31.86 -17.24
N ALA A 329 -4.83 -32.86 -16.63
CA ALA A 329 -5.13 -34.28 -16.85
C ALA A 329 -6.46 -34.72 -16.23
N GLU A 330 -6.93 -34.00 -15.22
CA GLU A 330 -8.21 -34.26 -14.54
C GLU A 330 -9.39 -33.52 -15.20
N ARG A 331 -9.11 -32.60 -16.14
CA ARG A 331 -10.10 -31.81 -16.87
C ARG A 331 -10.34 -32.33 -18.28
N LEU A 332 -11.42 -31.87 -18.90
CA LEU A 332 -11.64 -32.03 -20.32
C LEU A 332 -10.61 -31.21 -21.11
N PRO A 333 -10.06 -31.75 -22.23
CA PRO A 333 -9.09 -31.01 -23.03
C PRO A 333 -9.61 -29.63 -23.46
N GLY A 334 -8.84 -28.59 -23.17
CA GLY A 334 -9.14 -27.22 -23.57
C GLY A 334 -10.20 -26.49 -22.73
N ALA A 335 -10.59 -27.01 -21.57
CA ALA A 335 -11.54 -26.36 -20.68
C ALA A 335 -11.29 -26.75 -19.20
N PRO A 336 -11.72 -25.94 -18.22
CA PRO A 336 -11.72 -26.31 -16.80
C PRO A 336 -12.81 -27.36 -16.44
N LEU A 337 -13.55 -27.89 -17.41
CA LEU A 337 -14.78 -28.67 -17.19
C LEU A 337 -14.51 -30.17 -17.05
N LEU A 338 -15.44 -30.91 -16.44
CA LEU A 338 -15.44 -32.38 -16.30
C LEU A 338 -16.72 -32.95 -16.90
N ASP A 339 -16.65 -34.14 -17.51
CA ASP A 339 -17.84 -34.92 -17.85
C ASP A 339 -18.39 -35.67 -16.62
N VAL A 340 -19.62 -36.18 -16.73
CA VAL A 340 -20.29 -36.87 -15.62
C VAL A 340 -19.45 -38.04 -15.06
N PRO A 341 -18.81 -38.90 -15.88
CA PRO A 341 -17.91 -39.93 -15.37
C PRO A 341 -16.74 -39.41 -14.54
N ARG A 342 -16.07 -38.33 -14.98
CA ARG A 342 -14.97 -37.72 -14.22
C ARG A 342 -15.46 -37.06 -12.94
N TRP A 343 -16.61 -36.37 -12.98
CA TRP A 343 -17.21 -35.81 -11.76
C TRP A 343 -17.53 -36.89 -10.75
N ARG A 344 -18.11 -38.02 -11.20
CA ARG A 344 -18.36 -39.18 -10.36
C ARG A 344 -17.08 -39.70 -9.72
N GLN A 345 -16.04 -39.90 -10.52
CA GLN A 345 -14.73 -40.35 -10.03
C GLN A 345 -14.14 -39.38 -9.00
N ALA A 346 -14.18 -38.07 -9.26
CA ALA A 346 -13.65 -37.05 -8.35
C ALA A 346 -14.41 -37.00 -7.02
N LEU A 347 -15.74 -37.08 -7.07
CA LEU A 347 -16.60 -37.12 -5.89
C LEU A 347 -16.38 -38.39 -5.07
N GLU A 348 -16.30 -39.56 -5.72
CA GLU A 348 -16.01 -40.83 -5.03
C GLU A 348 -14.61 -40.82 -4.40
N ALA A 349 -13.60 -40.28 -5.11
CA ALA A 349 -12.25 -40.14 -4.58
C ALA A 349 -12.17 -39.20 -3.37
N ALA A 350 -12.98 -38.13 -3.36
CA ALA A 350 -13.12 -37.22 -2.22
C ALA A 350 -13.92 -37.84 -1.06
N GLY A 351 -14.46 -39.05 -1.20
CA GLY A 351 -15.16 -39.78 -0.14
C GLY A 351 -16.69 -39.55 -0.10
N PHE A 352 -17.27 -39.02 -1.19
CA PHE A 352 -18.72 -39.00 -1.35
C PHE A 352 -19.25 -40.36 -1.81
N THR A 353 -20.53 -40.62 -1.56
CA THR A 353 -21.22 -41.87 -1.87
C THR A 353 -22.53 -41.61 -2.62
N GLY A 354 -23.01 -42.60 -3.37
CA GLY A 354 -24.30 -42.51 -4.07
C GLY A 354 -24.32 -41.45 -5.19
N VAL A 355 -23.19 -41.20 -5.86
CA VAL A 355 -23.08 -40.14 -6.88
C VAL A 355 -23.91 -40.47 -8.11
N ARG A 356 -24.91 -39.62 -8.41
CA ARG A 356 -25.79 -39.80 -9.58
C ARG A 356 -26.30 -38.47 -10.15
N PRO A 357 -26.47 -38.38 -11.49
CA PRO A 357 -27.15 -37.25 -12.11
C PRO A 357 -28.66 -37.32 -11.88
N VAL A 358 -29.30 -36.17 -11.64
CA VAL A 358 -30.76 -36.05 -11.56
C VAL A 358 -31.31 -35.54 -12.86
N GLY A 359 -32.47 -36.07 -13.25
CA GLY A 359 -33.16 -35.66 -14.47
C GLY A 359 -32.55 -36.15 -15.77
N ALA A 360 -31.61 -37.09 -15.69
CA ALA A 360 -30.97 -37.75 -16.83
C ALA A 360 -31.58 -39.13 -17.16
N ALA A 361 -32.77 -39.46 -16.63
CA ALA A 361 -33.37 -40.79 -16.81
C ALA A 361 -33.64 -41.11 -18.29
N GLY A 362 -32.94 -42.11 -18.84
CA GLY A 362 -33.07 -42.53 -20.24
C GLY A 362 -32.21 -41.74 -21.25
N LEU A 363 -31.31 -40.88 -20.77
CA LEU A 363 -30.28 -40.20 -21.56
C LEU A 363 -28.92 -40.83 -21.29
N ASP A 364 -28.07 -40.91 -22.32
CA ASP A 364 -26.67 -41.29 -22.12
C ASP A 364 -25.91 -40.11 -21.50
N GLU A 365 -24.98 -40.36 -20.57
CA GLU A 365 -24.22 -39.31 -19.88
C GLU A 365 -23.42 -38.41 -20.83
N SER A 366 -23.03 -38.94 -22.00
CA SER A 366 -22.36 -38.17 -23.05
C SER A 366 -23.29 -37.20 -23.79
N GLU A 367 -24.61 -37.34 -23.64
CA GLU A 367 -25.60 -36.44 -24.26
C GLU A 367 -25.82 -35.16 -23.44
N LEU A 368 -25.33 -35.10 -22.20
CA LEU A 368 -25.59 -34.01 -21.24
C LEU A 368 -24.63 -32.84 -21.41
N ASP A 369 -25.18 -31.66 -21.71
CA ASP A 369 -24.45 -30.39 -21.79
C ASP A 369 -24.15 -29.80 -20.42
N GLN A 370 -25.05 -30.01 -19.47
CA GLN A 370 -24.94 -29.62 -18.07
C GLN A 370 -25.63 -30.68 -17.22
N SER A 371 -25.19 -30.87 -15.97
CA SER A 371 -25.74 -31.89 -15.09
C SER A 371 -25.87 -31.40 -13.66
N VAL A 372 -26.96 -31.79 -13.01
CA VAL A 372 -27.13 -31.69 -11.55
C VAL A 372 -26.79 -33.04 -10.94
N LEU A 373 -25.72 -33.10 -10.17
CA LEU A 373 -25.20 -34.31 -9.52
C LEU A 373 -25.52 -34.28 -8.02
N LEU A 374 -26.01 -35.40 -7.49
CA LEU A 374 -26.22 -35.59 -6.06
C LEU A 374 -25.16 -36.52 -5.49
N ALA A 375 -24.60 -36.15 -4.35
CA ALA A 375 -23.58 -36.93 -3.66
C ALA A 375 -23.77 -36.85 -2.14
N GLY A 376 -23.80 -37.99 -1.44
CA GLY A 376 -24.01 -38.06 0.01
C GLY A 376 -22.74 -38.39 0.79
N VAL A 377 -22.73 -38.14 2.10
CA VAL A 377 -21.64 -38.54 3.02
C VAL A 377 -22.10 -39.69 3.90
N ALA A 378 -21.38 -40.82 3.90
CA ALA A 378 -21.78 -42.01 4.66
C ALA A 378 -21.54 -41.85 6.17
N ALA A 379 -22.50 -42.27 6.99
CA ALA A 379 -22.32 -42.42 8.44
C ALA A 379 -21.47 -43.68 8.77
N PRO A 380 -20.55 -43.64 9.75
CA PRO A 380 -19.87 -44.85 10.22
C PRO A 380 -20.85 -45.82 10.90
N PRO A 381 -20.63 -47.15 10.83
CA PRO A 381 -21.57 -48.15 11.37
C PRO A 381 -21.71 -48.01 12.89
N ARG A 382 -22.92 -47.67 13.35
CA ARG A 382 -23.23 -47.50 14.79
C ARG A 382 -23.24 -48.86 15.50
N THR A 383 -22.32 -49.05 16.44
CA THR A 383 -22.37 -50.14 17.43
C THR A 383 -23.25 -49.73 18.61
N PRO A 384 -24.14 -50.60 19.13
CA PRO A 384 -25.04 -50.22 20.22
C PRO A 384 -24.41 -50.40 21.60
N GLY A 385 -24.44 -49.33 22.39
CA GLY A 385 -24.55 -49.37 23.86
C GLY A 385 -23.28 -49.16 24.69
N SER A 386 -23.29 -48.14 25.54
CA SER A 386 -23.10 -48.23 27.01
C SER A 386 -23.03 -46.82 27.63
N ALA A 387 -23.35 -46.78 28.92
CA ALA A 387 -23.82 -45.62 29.65
C ALA A 387 -22.73 -44.83 30.39
N GLU A 388 -23.17 -43.67 30.88
CA GLU A 388 -22.77 -42.95 32.10
C GLU A 388 -21.60 -41.94 32.12
N SER A 389 -22.00 -40.71 32.50
CA SER A 389 -21.39 -39.77 33.47
C SER A 389 -20.00 -39.21 33.18
N GLY A 390 -19.67 -37.94 33.39
CA GLY A 390 -20.32 -36.81 34.07
C GLY A 390 -19.27 -35.70 34.28
N ALA A 391 -19.67 -34.63 34.96
CA ALA A 391 -18.92 -33.45 35.38
C ALA A 391 -18.80 -32.31 34.35
N GLY A 392 -19.48 -31.21 34.68
CA GLY A 392 -19.59 -30.01 33.86
C GLY A 392 -18.69 -28.87 34.31
N VAL A 393 -18.89 -27.71 33.68
CA VAL A 393 -18.49 -26.40 34.20
C VAL A 393 -19.59 -25.39 33.83
N THR A 394 -19.79 -24.51 34.80
CA THR A 394 -20.85 -23.55 35.08
C THR A 394 -21.05 -22.39 34.09
N ALA A 395 -22.26 -21.82 34.16
CA ALA A 395 -22.78 -20.69 33.42
C ALA A 395 -21.97 -19.37 33.55
N ALA A 396 -21.98 -18.58 32.48
CA ALA A 396 -21.73 -17.14 32.49
C ALA A 396 -22.83 -16.41 31.69
N ALA A 397 -23.22 -15.25 32.19
CA ALA A 397 -24.48 -14.51 31.96
C ALA A 397 -24.62 -13.85 30.56
N PRO A 398 -25.84 -13.39 30.18
CA PRO A 398 -26.12 -12.79 28.88
C PRO A 398 -25.66 -11.33 28.79
N LEU A 399 -25.02 -10.97 27.67
CA LEU A 399 -24.73 -9.58 27.30
C LEU A 399 -25.90 -8.95 26.49
N PRO A 400 -26.08 -7.63 26.52
CA PRO A 400 -27.33 -6.96 26.18
C PRO A 400 -27.51 -6.73 24.67
N ARG A 401 -28.76 -6.80 24.20
CA ARG A 401 -29.18 -6.36 22.86
C ARG A 401 -29.14 -4.83 22.76
N PRO A 402 -28.55 -4.22 21.71
CA PRO A 402 -28.82 -2.83 21.37
C PRO A 402 -30.25 -2.71 20.80
N GLY A 403 -31.02 -1.76 21.30
CA GLY A 403 -32.37 -1.45 20.81
C GLY A 403 -32.33 -0.73 19.47
N THR A 404 -33.29 -1.06 18.61
CA THR A 404 -33.61 -0.35 17.37
C THR A 404 -34.35 0.97 17.67
N GLY A 405 -33.77 2.11 17.28
CA GLY A 405 -34.47 3.40 17.20
C GLY A 405 -35.08 3.66 15.81
N PRO A 406 -35.95 4.68 15.64
CA PRO A 406 -36.67 4.96 14.39
C PRO A 406 -35.75 5.46 13.26
N ALA A 407 -36.08 5.12 12.01
CA ALA A 407 -35.36 5.52 10.81
C ALA A 407 -35.18 7.04 10.68
N ASP A 408 -33.93 7.44 10.42
CA ASP A 408 -33.47 8.82 10.39
C ASP A 408 -33.94 9.53 9.10
N SER A 409 -34.88 10.47 9.21
CA SER A 409 -35.48 11.17 8.06
C SER A 409 -34.48 12.03 7.26
N LEU A 410 -33.30 12.30 7.82
CA LEU A 410 -32.20 12.96 7.12
C LEU A 410 -31.52 12.04 6.09
N THR A 411 -31.25 10.78 6.46
CA THR A 411 -30.63 9.80 5.56
C THR A 411 -31.51 9.56 4.33
N ALA A 412 -32.84 9.49 4.51
CA ALA A 412 -33.79 9.36 3.41
C ALA A 412 -33.76 10.55 2.43
N HIS A 413 -33.60 11.77 2.95
CA HIS A 413 -33.48 12.99 2.12
C HIS A 413 -32.17 12.99 1.31
N LEU A 414 -31.06 12.64 1.96
CA LEU A 414 -29.75 12.55 1.31
C LEU A 414 -29.71 11.46 0.24
N SER A 415 -30.34 10.30 0.49
CA SER A 415 -30.48 9.26 -0.52
C SER A 415 -31.27 9.74 -1.75
N GLY A 416 -32.25 10.63 -1.56
CA GLY A 416 -32.98 11.28 -2.64
C GLY A 416 -32.08 12.14 -3.54
N ILE A 417 -31.27 13.00 -2.94
CA ILE A 417 -30.33 13.88 -3.66
C ILE A 417 -29.28 13.06 -4.41
N PHE A 418 -28.74 12.01 -3.78
CA PHE A 418 -27.75 11.11 -4.40
C PHE A 418 -28.33 10.32 -5.56
N ALA A 419 -29.56 9.81 -5.43
CA ALA A 419 -30.26 9.10 -6.48
C ALA A 419 -30.48 9.97 -7.70
N GLU A 420 -30.96 11.20 -7.50
CA GLU A 420 -31.18 12.16 -8.58
C GLU A 420 -29.87 12.52 -9.30
N PHE A 421 -28.80 12.78 -8.55
CA PHE A 421 -27.49 13.14 -9.10
C PHE A 421 -26.86 12.00 -9.90
N LEU A 422 -26.93 10.77 -9.37
CA LEU A 422 -26.37 9.57 -9.99
C LEU A 422 -27.30 8.95 -11.05
N ARG A 423 -28.51 9.52 -11.25
CA ARG A 423 -29.58 8.97 -12.10
C ARG A 423 -29.95 7.52 -11.75
N LEU A 424 -29.92 7.20 -10.46
CA LEU A 424 -30.34 5.92 -9.89
C LEU A 424 -31.72 6.09 -9.21
N ALA A 425 -32.42 5.00 -8.92
CA ALA A 425 -33.61 5.09 -8.07
C ALA A 425 -33.20 5.29 -6.60
N VAL A 426 -34.01 6.01 -5.80
CA VAL A 426 -33.73 6.26 -4.36
C VAL A 426 -33.55 4.97 -3.56
N THR A 427 -34.14 3.86 -4.00
CA THR A 427 -34.01 2.52 -3.40
C THR A 427 -32.69 1.81 -3.72
N ASP A 428 -31.96 2.25 -4.75
CA ASP A 428 -30.67 1.67 -5.17
C ASP A 428 -29.48 2.33 -4.46
N ILE A 429 -29.75 3.48 -3.85
CA ILE A 429 -28.84 4.21 -2.98
C ILE A 429 -28.86 3.55 -1.60
N ASP A 430 -27.80 2.80 -1.32
CA ASP A 430 -27.57 2.17 -0.03
C ASP A 430 -26.79 3.14 0.86
N PRO A 431 -27.38 3.59 1.98
CA PRO A 431 -26.75 4.56 2.86
C PRO A 431 -25.41 4.12 3.44
N THR A 432 -25.15 2.82 3.52
CA THR A 432 -23.92 2.23 4.07
C THR A 432 -22.90 1.83 3.00
N ALA A 433 -23.19 2.03 1.71
CA ALA A 433 -22.27 1.71 0.61
C ALA A 433 -21.28 2.84 0.37
N THR A 434 -20.05 2.48 0.00
CA THR A 434 -19.04 3.47 -0.36
C THR A 434 -19.32 4.06 -1.75
N PHE A 435 -19.05 5.36 -1.97
CA PHE A 435 -19.46 6.05 -3.20
C PHE A 435 -18.75 5.59 -4.49
N ASP A 436 -17.58 4.96 -4.38
CA ASP A 436 -16.87 4.32 -5.49
C ASP A 436 -17.67 3.17 -6.11
N ARG A 437 -18.49 2.48 -5.31
CA ARG A 437 -19.42 1.46 -5.79
C ARG A 437 -20.44 2.01 -6.80
N TYR A 438 -20.69 3.31 -6.75
CA TYR A 438 -21.61 4.02 -7.63
C TYR A 438 -20.90 4.76 -8.78
N GLY A 439 -19.58 4.56 -8.95
CA GLY A 439 -18.81 5.18 -10.03
C GLY A 439 -18.63 6.70 -9.86
N LEU A 440 -18.70 7.20 -8.63
CA LEU A 440 -18.53 8.63 -8.35
C LEU A 440 -17.05 9.03 -8.52
N ASP A 441 -16.72 9.65 -9.65
CA ASP A 441 -15.38 10.19 -9.94
C ASP A 441 -15.10 11.53 -9.23
N SER A 442 -13.87 12.02 -9.37
CA SER A 442 -13.42 13.21 -8.62
C SER A 442 -14.14 14.52 -8.97
N LEU A 443 -14.69 14.62 -10.19
CA LEU A 443 -15.46 15.78 -10.64
C LEU A 443 -16.94 15.65 -10.22
N GLY A 444 -17.48 14.43 -10.24
CA GLY A 444 -18.83 14.11 -9.76
C GLY A 444 -19.01 14.36 -8.27
N ALA A 445 -18.02 14.00 -7.44
CA ALA A 445 -18.07 14.23 -5.99
C ALA A 445 -18.18 15.72 -5.62
N ILE A 446 -17.43 16.60 -6.30
CA ILE A 446 -17.45 18.05 -6.05
C ILE A 446 -18.80 18.67 -6.45
N GLN A 447 -19.40 18.21 -7.55
CA GLN A 447 -20.71 18.68 -8.01
C GLN A 447 -21.85 18.19 -7.11
N LEU A 448 -21.73 16.98 -6.56
CA LEU A 448 -22.69 16.44 -5.60
C LEU A 448 -22.66 17.21 -4.28
N VAL A 449 -21.48 17.56 -3.76
CA VAL A 449 -21.38 18.46 -2.59
C VAL A 449 -22.06 19.80 -2.87
N ARG A 450 -21.84 20.43 -4.03
CA ARG A 450 -22.55 21.68 -4.40
C ARG A 450 -24.06 21.53 -4.46
N THR A 451 -24.56 20.32 -4.72
CA THR A 451 -26.00 20.03 -4.71
C THR A 451 -26.51 19.93 -3.27
N LEU A 452 -25.76 19.28 -2.38
CA LEU A 452 -26.06 19.21 -0.94
C LEU A 452 -26.04 20.60 -0.27
N GLU A 453 -25.15 21.50 -0.69
CA GLU A 453 -25.05 22.84 -0.11
C GLU A 453 -26.31 23.70 -0.25
N LYS A 454 -27.17 23.38 -1.23
CA LYS A 454 -28.46 24.07 -1.41
C LYS A 454 -29.40 23.84 -0.23
N ASP A 455 -29.31 22.66 0.38
CA ASP A 455 -30.21 22.20 1.44
C ASP A 455 -29.58 22.35 2.83
N PHE A 456 -28.25 22.27 2.93
CA PHE A 456 -27.54 22.18 4.20
C PHE A 456 -26.55 23.32 4.47
N GLY A 457 -26.45 24.33 3.59
CA GLY A 457 -25.50 25.44 3.72
C GLY A 457 -24.10 25.07 3.24
N ARG A 458 -23.06 25.84 3.60
CA ARG A 458 -21.69 25.61 3.11
C ARG A 458 -21.14 24.28 3.65
N LEU A 459 -20.70 23.38 2.77
CA LEU A 459 -20.23 22.03 3.12
C LEU A 459 -18.81 21.77 2.62
N PRO A 460 -18.07 20.85 3.26
CA PRO A 460 -16.77 20.47 2.77
C PRO A 460 -16.78 19.89 1.37
N LYS A 461 -15.94 20.40 0.47
CA LYS A 461 -15.86 19.93 -0.93
C LYS A 461 -15.30 18.52 -1.04
N VAL A 462 -14.54 18.10 -0.03
CA VAL A 462 -14.00 16.74 0.10
C VAL A 462 -14.85 15.81 0.96
N LEU A 463 -16.04 16.25 1.42
CA LEU A 463 -16.92 15.49 2.32
C LEU A 463 -17.13 14.04 1.88
N LEU A 464 -17.35 13.83 0.58
CA LEU A 464 -17.67 12.52 0.02
C LEU A 464 -16.45 11.59 -0.10
N TYR A 465 -15.23 12.11 0.05
CA TYR A 465 -14.02 11.29 0.15
C TYR A 465 -13.76 10.80 1.57
N GLU A 466 -14.25 11.52 2.57
CA GLU A 466 -14.06 11.20 3.98
C GLU A 466 -15.15 10.33 4.56
N ARG A 467 -16.37 10.66 4.15
CA ARG A 467 -17.61 9.98 4.52
C ARG A 467 -17.99 9.22 3.28
N THR A 468 -17.31 8.11 3.07
CA THR A 468 -17.45 7.34 1.84
C THR A 468 -18.86 6.78 1.70
N THR A 469 -19.67 6.77 2.77
CA THR A 469 -21.06 6.33 2.77
C THR A 469 -22.03 7.48 3.10
N LEU A 470 -23.27 7.32 2.69
CA LEU A 470 -24.36 8.28 2.91
C LEU A 470 -24.78 8.41 4.37
N ASP A 471 -24.69 7.33 5.15
CA ASP A 471 -24.89 7.35 6.60
C ASP A 471 -23.79 8.17 7.28
N ALA A 472 -22.55 8.03 6.83
CA ALA A 472 -21.44 8.81 7.35
C ALA A 472 -21.57 10.31 6.97
N VAL A 473 -22.21 10.63 5.84
CA VAL A 473 -22.59 12.00 5.45
C VAL A 473 -23.76 12.51 6.30
N ALA A 474 -24.76 11.68 6.57
CA ALA A 474 -25.89 12.02 7.44
C ALA A 474 -25.44 12.32 8.87
N ASP A 475 -24.53 11.51 9.40
CA ASP A 475 -23.89 11.72 10.70
C ASP A 475 -23.15 13.05 10.74
N TYR A 476 -22.34 13.33 9.72
CA TYR A 476 -21.62 14.59 9.61
C TYR A 476 -22.55 15.81 9.57
N LEU A 477 -23.65 15.72 8.81
CA LEU A 477 -24.61 16.82 8.67
C LEU A 477 -25.40 17.07 9.96
N ARG A 478 -25.76 16.03 10.73
CA ARG A 478 -26.39 16.19 12.05
C ARG A 478 -25.48 16.95 13.02
N GLU A 479 -24.19 16.70 12.96
CA GLU A 479 -23.19 17.32 13.83
C GLU A 479 -22.87 18.76 13.41
N HIS A 480 -22.75 19.04 12.10
CA HIS A 480 -22.19 20.30 11.59
C HIS A 480 -23.22 21.27 10.97
N ALA A 481 -24.44 20.81 10.67
CA ALA A 481 -25.54 21.64 10.18
C ALA A 481 -26.86 21.36 10.95
N PRO A 482 -26.86 21.45 12.29
CA PRO A 482 -27.99 21.01 13.12
C PRO A 482 -29.28 21.80 12.86
N GLU A 483 -29.20 23.10 12.56
CA GLU A 483 -30.36 23.93 12.22
C GLU A 483 -31.01 23.57 10.87
N ALA A 484 -30.20 23.13 9.89
CA ALA A 484 -30.69 22.65 8.60
C ALA A 484 -31.28 21.24 8.73
N CYS A 485 -30.63 20.38 9.52
CA CYS A 485 -31.09 19.03 9.82
C CYS A 485 -32.35 19.00 10.71
N ALA A 486 -32.58 20.03 11.53
CA ALA A 486 -33.76 20.14 12.40
C ALA A 486 -35.11 20.10 11.63
N ARG A 487 -35.10 20.42 10.33
CA ARG A 487 -36.26 20.29 9.44
C ARG A 487 -36.61 18.84 9.10
N PHE A 488 -35.70 17.92 9.36
CA PHE A 488 -35.74 16.51 8.99
C PHE A 488 -35.59 15.57 10.20
N THR A 489 -35.77 16.06 11.44
CA THR A 489 -35.66 15.24 12.65
C THR A 489 -36.79 15.49 13.66
N VAL A 490 -37.34 14.42 14.24
CA VAL A 490 -38.17 14.45 15.46
C VAL A 490 -37.27 14.17 16.67
N THR A 491 -37.37 15.00 17.71
CA THR A 491 -36.47 15.00 18.87
C THR A 491 -36.64 13.80 19.80
N PRO A 492 -35.54 13.16 20.26
CA PRO A 492 -35.51 12.46 21.54
C PRO A 492 -34.59 13.18 22.56
N THR A 493 -35.01 13.11 23.82
CA THR A 493 -34.38 13.64 25.05
C THR A 493 -33.11 12.85 25.44
N PRO A 494 -32.16 13.42 26.22
CA PRO A 494 -30.80 12.92 26.32
C PRO A 494 -30.61 11.83 27.39
N THR A 495 -29.73 10.86 27.12
CA THR A 495 -29.23 9.86 28.08
C THR A 495 -27.68 9.78 28.00
N PRO A 496 -26.99 9.33 29.06
CA PRO A 496 -25.74 9.93 29.52
C PRO A 496 -24.49 9.32 28.86
N GLY A 497 -23.41 10.11 28.88
CA GLY A 497 -22.16 9.86 28.16
C GLY A 497 -21.37 8.59 28.56
N PRO A 498 -20.41 8.20 27.71
CA PRO A 498 -19.63 6.98 27.89
C PRO A 498 -18.65 7.08 29.06
N VAL A 499 -18.58 6.00 29.84
CA VAL A 499 -17.62 5.80 30.93
C VAL A 499 -16.29 5.31 30.33
N PRO A 500 -15.12 5.81 30.80
CA PRO A 500 -13.82 5.48 30.21
C PRO A 500 -13.40 4.04 30.51
N LEU A 501 -12.76 3.37 29.53
CA LEU A 501 -12.11 2.08 29.75
C LEU A 501 -10.83 2.26 30.62
N PRO A 502 -10.50 1.30 31.51
CA PRO A 502 -9.38 1.43 32.43
C PRO A 502 -8.04 1.38 31.71
N GLY A 503 -7.15 2.31 32.07
CA GLY A 503 -5.85 2.49 31.45
C GLY A 503 -4.96 1.24 31.48
N GLU A 504 -4.43 0.92 30.31
CA GLU A 504 -3.13 0.29 30.22
C GLU A 504 -2.13 1.15 31.00
N ARG A 505 -1.55 0.57 32.04
CA ARG A 505 -0.44 1.17 32.76
C ARG A 505 0.66 1.50 31.75
N ALA A 506 0.86 2.79 31.52
CA ALA A 506 2.07 3.32 30.95
C ALA A 506 3.26 2.72 31.72
N ALA A 507 4.01 1.85 31.07
CA ALA A 507 5.38 1.60 31.48
C ALA A 507 6.13 2.89 31.19
N THR A 508 6.37 3.66 32.26
CA THR A 508 7.29 4.79 32.26
C THR A 508 8.64 4.33 31.75
N VAL A 509 9.04 4.79 30.57
CA VAL A 509 10.44 5.08 30.31
C VAL A 509 10.50 6.58 30.11
N ASP A 510 10.83 7.27 31.20
CA ASP A 510 10.78 8.72 31.42
C ASP A 510 11.89 9.49 30.66
N ASP A 511 12.47 8.86 29.62
CA ASP A 511 13.64 9.36 28.90
C ASP A 511 13.35 9.49 27.40
N PRO A 512 13.09 10.71 26.88
CA PRO A 512 12.77 10.91 25.47
C PRO A 512 13.99 10.65 24.57
N VAL A 513 13.74 10.26 23.32
CA VAL A 513 14.80 10.14 22.31
C VAL A 513 15.06 11.51 21.70
N VAL A 514 16.32 11.85 21.51
CA VAL A 514 16.77 13.16 21.02
C VAL A 514 17.69 13.02 19.82
N ILE A 515 17.68 14.04 18.97
CA ILE A 515 18.60 14.17 17.85
C ILE A 515 19.84 14.92 18.34
N VAL A 516 21.00 14.28 18.28
CA VAL A 516 22.27 14.86 18.72
C VAL A 516 23.23 15.16 17.58
N GLY A 517 23.00 14.56 16.40
CA GLY A 517 23.80 14.78 15.21
C GLY A 517 22.93 14.77 13.95
N LEU A 518 23.34 15.54 12.95
CA LEU A 518 22.64 15.72 11.69
C LEU A 518 23.62 15.90 10.54
N SER A 519 23.37 15.24 9.41
CA SER A 519 24.04 15.50 8.14
C SER A 519 23.05 15.44 6.99
N VAL A 520 23.22 16.32 6.00
CA VAL A 520 22.40 16.36 4.78
C VAL A 520 23.24 16.65 3.55
N ARG A 521 22.76 16.19 2.39
CA ARG A 521 23.13 16.67 1.07
C ARG A 521 21.87 16.67 0.21
N PHE A 522 21.39 17.87 -0.12
CA PHE A 522 20.16 18.13 -0.86
C PHE A 522 20.45 19.03 -2.08
N PRO A 523 19.49 19.23 -2.99
CA PRO A 523 19.69 20.06 -4.18
C PRO A 523 20.16 21.47 -3.81
N GLY A 524 21.24 21.94 -4.45
CA GLY A 524 21.89 23.22 -4.15
C GLY A 524 22.33 23.43 -2.69
N SER A 525 22.37 22.36 -1.88
CA SER A 525 22.51 22.41 -0.43
C SER A 525 23.45 21.28 0.04
N PRO A 526 24.78 21.48 -0.02
CA PRO A 526 25.76 20.46 0.37
C PRO A 526 25.79 20.17 1.87
N ASP A 527 25.19 21.03 2.69
CA ASP A 527 25.11 20.92 4.14
C ASP A 527 23.86 21.64 4.69
N ALA A 528 23.66 21.54 6.02
CA ALA A 528 22.49 22.09 6.70
C ALA A 528 22.45 23.62 6.71
N ASP A 529 23.61 24.30 6.69
CA ASP A 529 23.68 25.76 6.67
C ASP A 529 23.31 26.32 5.29
N ALA A 530 23.75 25.66 4.21
CA ALA A 530 23.32 25.97 2.84
C ALA A 530 21.83 25.69 2.65
N LEU A 531 21.33 24.57 3.18
CA LEU A 531 19.90 24.28 3.20
C LEU A 531 19.12 25.39 3.90
N TRP A 532 19.55 25.82 5.08
CA TRP A 532 18.89 26.88 5.82
C TRP A 532 18.81 28.18 5.03
N ARG A 533 19.91 28.62 4.41
CA ARG A 533 19.92 29.82 3.55
C ARG A 533 18.91 29.70 2.41
N ASN A 534 18.91 28.57 1.69
CA ASN A 534 17.97 28.34 0.59
C ASN A 534 16.52 28.35 1.07
N LEU A 535 16.21 27.75 2.23
CA LEU A 535 14.86 27.76 2.78
C LEU A 535 14.44 29.17 3.24
N TYR A 536 15.33 29.88 3.95
CA TYR A 536 15.08 31.23 4.45
C TYR A 536 14.80 32.21 3.31
N ASP A 537 15.60 32.14 2.23
CA ASP A 537 15.47 32.98 1.04
C ASP A 537 14.29 32.57 0.13
N GLY A 538 13.62 31.45 0.42
CA GLY A 538 12.53 30.93 -0.40
C GLY A 538 12.99 30.44 -1.78
N ALA A 539 14.19 29.85 -1.85
CA ALA A 539 14.77 29.36 -3.09
C ALA A 539 13.99 28.15 -3.64
N ASP A 540 13.82 28.14 -4.96
CA ASP A 540 13.27 27.06 -5.76
C ASP A 540 14.44 26.34 -6.46
N LEU A 541 14.66 25.10 -6.05
CA LEU A 541 15.82 24.28 -6.38
C LEU A 541 15.51 23.27 -7.50
N VAL A 542 14.34 23.40 -8.15
CA VAL A 542 13.95 22.53 -9.27
C VAL A 542 14.54 23.04 -10.58
N THR A 543 15.25 22.16 -11.29
CA THR A 543 15.86 22.38 -12.60
C THR A 543 15.33 21.41 -13.65
N GLU A 544 15.73 21.56 -14.91
CA GLU A 544 15.57 20.48 -15.88
C GLU A 544 16.47 19.28 -15.50
N ILE A 545 16.10 18.08 -15.95
CA ILE A 545 16.90 16.87 -15.75
C ILE A 545 18.29 17.05 -16.40
N PRO A 546 19.39 16.95 -15.62
CA PRO A 546 20.74 17.05 -16.16
C PRO A 546 21.05 15.92 -17.14
N ALA A 547 21.80 16.23 -18.21
CA ALA A 547 22.22 15.24 -19.20
C ALA A 547 23.10 14.11 -18.61
N GLU A 548 23.76 14.38 -17.46
CA GLU A 548 24.51 13.39 -16.68
C GLU A 548 23.63 12.33 -16.00
N ARG A 549 22.30 12.55 -15.89
CA ARG A 549 21.35 11.51 -15.47
C ARG A 549 20.84 10.76 -16.70
N PHE A 550 20.10 11.47 -17.56
CA PHE A 550 19.61 10.96 -18.84
C PHE A 550 19.08 12.10 -19.73
N ASP A 551 18.99 11.88 -21.04
CA ASP A 551 18.49 12.90 -21.97
C ASP A 551 16.96 12.91 -22.02
N TRP A 552 16.36 13.77 -21.21
CA TRP A 552 14.90 13.93 -21.12
C TRP A 552 14.23 14.20 -22.47
N ARG A 553 14.93 14.78 -23.46
CA ARG A 553 14.36 15.06 -24.79
C ARG A 553 13.96 13.79 -25.51
N ARG A 554 14.60 12.65 -25.20
CA ARG A 554 14.31 11.35 -25.79
C ARG A 554 13.02 10.73 -25.30
N ILE A 555 12.55 11.12 -24.11
CA ILE A 555 11.34 10.58 -23.47
C ILE A 555 10.23 11.63 -23.31
N HIS A 556 10.52 12.91 -23.54
CA HIS A 556 9.53 13.97 -23.39
C HIS A 556 8.48 13.90 -24.50
N GLY A 557 7.22 14.05 -24.13
CA GLY A 557 6.07 13.96 -25.02
C GLY A 557 4.75 13.88 -24.27
N ASP A 558 3.65 13.68 -24.99
CA ASP A 558 2.33 13.49 -24.39
C ASP A 558 2.19 12.03 -23.91
N PRO A 559 2.13 11.76 -22.59
CA PRO A 559 2.05 10.41 -22.05
C PRO A 559 0.73 9.69 -22.41
N VAL A 560 -0.34 10.44 -22.70
CA VAL A 560 -1.64 9.88 -23.09
C VAL A 560 -1.63 9.46 -24.56
N ARG A 561 -0.95 10.24 -25.41
CA ARG A 561 -0.94 10.00 -26.87
C ARG A 561 0.22 9.12 -27.34
N THR A 562 1.29 9.03 -26.58
CA THR A 562 2.51 8.33 -27.02
C THR A 562 3.07 7.46 -25.87
N PRO A 563 2.93 6.12 -25.98
CA PRO A 563 3.48 5.21 -24.99
C PRO A 563 4.99 5.43 -24.78
N GLY A 564 5.44 5.29 -23.52
CA GLY A 564 6.85 5.48 -23.16
C GLY A 564 7.28 6.94 -23.12
N ARG A 565 6.34 7.89 -23.11
CA ARG A 565 6.63 9.34 -22.96
C ARG A 565 6.17 9.87 -21.62
N THR A 566 6.78 10.98 -21.22
CA THR A 566 6.40 11.79 -20.05
C THR A 566 6.30 13.26 -20.44
N ASN A 567 5.33 13.97 -19.88
CA ASN A 567 5.15 15.41 -20.10
C ASN A 567 5.94 16.27 -19.09
N SER A 568 6.76 15.65 -18.24
CA SER A 568 7.61 16.34 -17.28
C SER A 568 9.08 16.17 -17.66
N LYS A 569 9.86 17.22 -17.42
CA LYS A 569 11.32 17.27 -17.67
C LYS A 569 12.11 17.83 -16.49
N TRP A 570 11.47 17.88 -15.33
CA TRP A 570 11.90 18.65 -14.16
C TRP A 570 12.30 17.74 -13.01
N GLY A 571 13.29 18.16 -12.24
CA GLY A 571 13.68 17.48 -11.01
C GLY A 571 14.54 18.39 -10.14
N ALA A 572 14.78 17.99 -8.90
CA ALA A 572 15.76 18.64 -8.04
C ALA A 572 16.91 17.65 -7.78
N PHE A 573 18.14 18.00 -8.14
CA PHE A 573 19.24 17.04 -8.20
C PHE A 573 20.33 17.39 -7.20
N VAL A 574 20.95 16.37 -6.61
CA VAL A 574 22.15 16.58 -5.79
C VAL A 574 23.34 16.77 -6.71
N ASP A 575 24.22 17.71 -6.36
CA ASP A 575 25.52 17.83 -7.01
C ASP A 575 26.38 16.61 -6.67
N GLY A 576 27.30 16.23 -7.56
CA GLY A 576 28.33 15.23 -7.28
C GLY A 576 27.80 13.84 -6.91
N VAL A 577 26.74 13.38 -7.59
CA VAL A 577 26.12 12.06 -7.34
C VAL A 577 27.11 10.89 -7.44
N GLY A 578 28.13 11.01 -8.30
CA GLY A 578 29.20 10.02 -8.45
C GLY A 578 30.37 10.17 -7.47
N GLU A 579 30.41 11.24 -6.67
CA GLU A 579 31.53 11.53 -5.77
C GLU A 579 31.55 10.63 -4.54
N PHE A 580 32.67 9.95 -4.29
CA PHE A 580 32.84 9.08 -3.12
C PHE A 580 34.32 8.87 -2.78
N ASP A 581 34.68 8.95 -1.49
CA ASP A 581 36.06 8.72 -1.03
C ASP A 581 36.26 7.24 -0.70
N ALA A 582 36.40 6.40 -1.74
CA ALA A 582 36.49 4.95 -1.59
C ALA A 582 37.69 4.53 -0.73
N GLY A 583 38.84 5.19 -0.92
CA GLY A 583 40.05 4.90 -0.16
C GLY A 583 39.92 5.19 1.33
N PHE A 584 39.14 6.21 1.73
CA PHE A 584 38.87 6.49 3.14
C PHE A 584 38.16 5.33 3.84
N PHE A 585 37.21 4.71 3.14
CA PHE A 585 36.43 3.59 3.65
C PHE A 585 37.08 2.22 3.39
N GLY A 586 38.31 2.18 2.85
CA GLY A 586 39.01 0.93 2.54
C GLY A 586 38.35 0.13 1.40
N ILE A 587 37.64 0.82 0.51
CA ILE A 587 36.93 0.24 -0.63
C ILE A 587 37.79 0.42 -1.89
N SER A 588 37.91 -0.62 -2.71
CA SER A 588 38.65 -0.53 -3.97
C SER A 588 37.89 0.30 -5.01
N PRO A 589 38.56 1.00 -5.95
CA PRO A 589 37.87 1.73 -7.01
C PRO A 589 36.91 0.86 -7.84
N LEU A 590 37.29 -0.39 -8.12
CA LEU A 590 36.44 -1.33 -8.86
C LEU A 590 35.15 -1.66 -8.12
N GLU A 591 35.21 -1.86 -6.80
CA GLU A 591 34.02 -2.06 -5.99
C GLU A 591 33.18 -0.79 -5.94
N ALA A 592 33.80 0.38 -5.74
CA ALA A 592 33.12 1.67 -5.66
C ALA A 592 32.35 2.03 -6.95
N ASP A 593 32.89 1.69 -8.12
CA ASP A 593 32.21 1.90 -9.41
C ASP A 593 30.95 1.04 -9.54
N LEU A 594 30.90 -0.13 -8.91
CA LEU A 594 29.74 -1.04 -8.93
C LEU A 594 28.78 -0.81 -7.75
N MET A 595 29.14 0.06 -6.81
CA MET A 595 28.26 0.44 -5.69
C MET A 595 27.21 1.45 -6.14
N ASP A 596 25.94 1.15 -5.84
CA ASP A 596 24.85 2.10 -5.92
C ASP A 596 25.24 3.40 -5.18
N PRO A 597 25.18 4.57 -5.83
CA PRO A 597 25.49 5.84 -5.18
C PRO A 597 24.67 6.11 -3.92
N GLN A 598 23.49 5.50 -3.75
CA GLN A 598 22.71 5.55 -2.51
C GLN A 598 23.50 4.99 -1.32
N GLN A 599 24.24 3.88 -1.50
CA GLN A 599 25.12 3.33 -0.46
C GLN A 599 26.25 4.29 -0.11
N ARG A 600 26.88 4.87 -1.14
CA ARG A 600 28.05 5.75 -1.03
C ARG A 600 27.70 7.04 -0.27
N LEU A 601 26.64 7.71 -0.71
CA LEU A 601 26.20 8.98 -0.13
C LEU A 601 25.65 8.79 1.29
N PHE A 602 24.90 7.71 1.55
CA PHE A 602 24.40 7.46 2.91
C PHE A 602 25.52 7.11 3.89
N LEU A 603 26.55 6.38 3.44
CA LEU A 603 27.73 6.09 4.26
C LEU A 603 28.47 7.36 4.69
N GLN A 604 28.69 8.29 3.76
CA GLN A 604 29.29 9.60 4.08
C GLN A 604 28.38 10.42 5.01
N ALA A 605 27.07 10.41 4.79
CA ALA A 605 26.12 11.13 5.64
C ALA A 605 26.06 10.55 7.07
N ALA A 606 26.09 9.22 7.22
CA ALA A 606 26.11 8.57 8.53
C ALA A 606 27.39 8.92 9.32
N TRP A 607 28.56 8.90 8.65
CA TRP A 607 29.81 9.35 9.24
C TRP A 607 29.74 10.81 9.68
N ALA A 608 29.28 11.69 8.79
CA ALA A 608 29.17 13.12 9.04
C ALA A 608 28.18 13.45 10.17
N ALA A 609 27.08 12.70 10.32
CA ALA A 609 26.14 12.89 11.43
C ALA A 609 26.76 12.56 12.80
N VAL A 610 27.68 11.59 12.87
CA VAL A 610 28.43 11.28 14.10
C VAL A 610 29.42 12.39 14.43
N GLU A 611 30.13 12.90 13.43
CA GLU A 611 31.03 14.04 13.60
C GLU A 611 30.26 15.34 13.96
N ASP A 612 29.08 15.57 13.39
CA ASP A 612 28.21 16.70 13.75
C ASP A 612 27.80 16.65 15.24
N ALA A 613 27.49 15.46 15.76
CA ALA A 613 27.25 15.25 17.19
C ALA A 613 28.50 15.48 18.06
N GLY A 614 29.67 15.70 17.43
CA GLY A 614 30.93 15.90 18.10
C GLY A 614 31.52 14.62 18.65
N HIS A 615 31.14 13.43 18.16
CA HIS A 615 31.73 12.14 18.56
C HIS A 615 32.71 11.64 17.51
N ARG A 616 33.70 10.86 17.96
CA ARG A 616 34.59 10.17 17.02
C ARG A 616 33.88 8.95 16.47
N PRO A 617 33.80 8.76 15.14
CA PRO A 617 33.30 7.51 14.57
C PRO A 617 34.01 6.26 15.12
N SER A 618 35.30 6.35 15.46
CA SER A 618 36.03 5.27 16.12
C SER A 618 35.53 4.89 17.53
N GLU A 619 34.90 5.82 18.27
CA GLU A 619 34.33 5.55 19.61
C GLU A 619 33.07 4.67 19.54
N LEU A 620 32.40 4.66 18.39
CA LEU A 620 31.20 3.86 18.18
C LEU A 620 31.52 2.40 17.83
N ARG A 621 32.79 2.07 17.54
CA ARG A 621 33.20 0.69 17.21
C ARG A 621 32.85 -0.26 18.35
N GLY A 622 32.17 -1.32 18.00
CA GLY A 622 31.71 -2.38 18.88
C GLY A 622 30.50 -2.04 19.77
N THR A 623 29.99 -0.81 19.69
CA THR A 623 28.79 -0.39 20.43
C THR A 623 27.53 -0.98 19.82
N ARG A 624 26.44 -1.04 20.60
CA ARG A 624 25.12 -1.44 20.11
C ARG A 624 24.41 -0.26 19.43
N THR A 625 25.08 0.34 18.45
CA THR A 625 24.48 1.41 17.63
C THR A 625 23.68 0.78 16.49
N GLY A 626 22.41 1.13 16.36
CA GLY A 626 21.56 0.69 15.24
C GLY A 626 21.70 1.58 14.00
N VAL A 627 21.35 1.07 12.82
CA VAL A 627 21.31 1.79 11.55
C VAL A 627 19.99 1.51 10.83
N PHE A 628 19.20 2.55 10.57
CA PHE A 628 17.90 2.46 9.93
C PHE A 628 17.82 3.45 8.77
N VAL A 629 17.64 2.97 7.54
CA VAL A 629 17.65 3.82 6.34
C VAL A 629 16.43 3.60 5.47
N GLY A 630 15.76 4.68 5.09
CA GLY A 630 14.73 4.65 4.07
C GLY A 630 15.33 4.69 2.66
N ALA A 631 14.99 3.70 1.82
CA ALA A 631 15.37 3.64 0.40
C ALA A 631 14.31 2.85 -0.39
N THR A 632 14.11 3.15 -1.68
CA THR A 632 13.04 2.53 -2.49
C THR A 632 13.45 2.26 -3.95
N SER A 633 14.17 3.18 -4.60
CA SER A 633 14.52 3.04 -6.01
C SER A 633 15.77 2.17 -6.24
N HIS A 634 15.81 1.49 -7.39
CA HIS A 634 16.90 0.60 -7.83
C HIS A 634 17.52 1.09 -9.15
N ASP A 635 17.57 2.40 -9.38
CA ASP A 635 17.97 2.96 -10.67
C ASP A 635 19.39 2.52 -11.11
N TYR A 636 20.31 2.33 -10.16
CA TYR A 636 21.67 1.89 -10.50
C TYR A 636 21.73 0.45 -11.02
N ASP A 637 20.81 -0.42 -10.58
CA ASP A 637 20.67 -1.78 -11.13
C ASP A 637 20.27 -1.73 -12.61
N GLY A 638 19.31 -0.86 -12.95
CA GLY A 638 18.93 -0.59 -14.33
C GLY A 638 20.10 -0.06 -15.18
N HIS A 639 20.91 0.84 -14.62
CA HIS A 639 22.13 1.33 -15.28
C HIS A 639 23.14 0.21 -15.52
N LEU A 640 23.49 -0.60 -14.50
CA LEU A 640 24.43 -1.71 -14.64
C LEU A 640 23.95 -2.77 -15.64
N THR A 641 22.66 -3.06 -15.65
CA THR A 641 22.03 -3.96 -16.62
C THR A 641 22.18 -3.41 -18.04
N ALA A 642 21.91 -2.12 -18.25
CA ALA A 642 22.01 -1.49 -19.57
C ALA A 642 23.42 -1.54 -20.17
N ILE A 643 24.46 -1.57 -19.32
CA ILE A 643 25.87 -1.65 -19.74
C ILE A 643 26.47 -3.07 -19.60
N GLY A 644 25.68 -4.06 -19.19
CA GLY A 644 26.09 -5.46 -19.07
C GLY A 644 27.08 -5.77 -17.93
N ARG A 645 27.05 -5.00 -16.84
CA ARG A 645 27.95 -5.15 -15.67
C ARG A 645 27.23 -5.61 -14.39
N ASP A 646 25.95 -5.94 -14.49
CA ASP A 646 25.11 -6.47 -13.40
C ASP A 646 25.57 -7.85 -12.88
N ARG A 647 26.42 -8.56 -13.63
CA ARG A 647 26.87 -9.93 -13.34
C ARG A 647 28.31 -10.03 -12.82
N GLU A 648 28.92 -8.90 -12.49
CA GLU A 648 30.26 -8.84 -11.91
C GLU A 648 30.27 -9.18 -10.41
N ALA A 649 31.44 -9.55 -9.87
CA ALA A 649 31.56 -10.08 -8.51
C ALA A 649 31.02 -9.14 -7.42
N HIS A 650 31.24 -7.83 -7.58
CA HIS A 650 30.80 -6.83 -6.59
C HIS A 650 29.35 -6.36 -6.77
N SER A 651 28.69 -6.69 -7.89
CA SER A 651 27.33 -6.19 -8.21
C SER A 651 26.30 -6.66 -7.17
N SER A 652 26.43 -7.89 -6.66
CA SER A 652 25.55 -8.42 -5.61
C SER A 652 25.54 -7.56 -4.33
N SER A 653 26.72 -7.19 -3.82
CA SER A 653 26.87 -6.29 -2.67
C SER A 653 26.69 -4.81 -3.01
N GLY A 654 26.92 -4.43 -4.27
CA GLY A 654 26.84 -3.07 -4.76
C GLY A 654 25.40 -2.60 -4.98
N LEU A 655 24.47 -3.51 -5.25
CA LEU A 655 23.07 -3.19 -5.58
C LEU A 655 22.05 -3.55 -4.49
N ALA A 656 22.36 -4.51 -3.62
CA ALA A 656 21.39 -4.95 -2.61
C ALA A 656 21.03 -3.82 -1.61
N HIS A 657 19.74 -3.48 -1.52
CA HIS A 657 19.25 -2.41 -0.65
C HIS A 657 19.60 -2.56 0.82
N CYS A 658 19.61 -3.80 1.35
CA CYS A 658 20.00 -4.06 2.73
C CYS A 658 21.45 -3.65 3.04
N ILE A 659 22.31 -3.56 2.01
CA ILE A 659 23.70 -3.16 2.15
C ILE A 659 23.85 -1.66 2.41
N ILE A 660 22.85 -0.81 2.11
CA ILE A 660 22.89 0.62 2.48
C ILE A 660 23.09 0.78 3.99
N ALA A 661 22.29 0.09 4.82
CA ALA A 661 22.49 0.07 6.27
C ALA A 661 23.69 -0.80 6.68
N ASN A 662 23.79 -2.02 6.14
CA ASN A 662 24.78 -2.99 6.61
C ASN A 662 26.22 -2.56 6.35
N ARG A 663 26.49 -1.79 5.29
CA ARG A 663 27.83 -1.28 4.99
C ARG A 663 28.27 -0.21 5.98
N VAL A 664 27.36 0.64 6.45
CA VAL A 664 27.62 1.57 7.57
C VAL A 664 27.99 0.78 8.82
N SER A 665 27.15 -0.19 9.20
CA SER A 665 27.37 -1.05 10.36
C SER A 665 28.70 -1.80 10.27
N TYR A 666 29.03 -2.37 9.10
CA TYR A 666 30.27 -3.10 8.87
C TYR A 666 31.51 -2.21 8.99
N LEU A 667 31.55 -1.07 8.30
CA LEU A 667 32.74 -0.21 8.26
C LEU A 667 33.00 0.48 9.60
N MET A 668 31.92 0.85 10.30
CA MET A 668 31.99 1.49 11.62
C MET A 668 31.96 0.48 12.78
N ASP A 669 31.93 -0.84 12.52
CA ASP A 669 31.84 -1.93 13.51
C ASP A 669 30.67 -1.76 14.51
N LEU A 670 29.49 -1.40 14.01
CA LEU A 670 28.28 -1.21 14.82
C LEU A 670 27.53 -2.53 15.00
N ARG A 671 27.03 -2.78 16.21
CA ARG A 671 26.42 -4.08 16.60
C ARG A 671 24.94 -4.01 16.96
N GLY A 672 24.26 -2.89 16.68
CA GLY A 672 22.81 -2.78 16.82
C GLY A 672 22.07 -3.32 15.59
N PRO A 673 20.73 -3.22 15.55
CA PRO A 673 19.93 -3.57 14.38
C PRO A 673 20.35 -2.75 13.16
N SER A 674 20.42 -3.38 11.98
CA SER A 674 20.85 -2.75 10.73
C SER A 674 19.85 -3.07 9.63
N GLN A 675 19.02 -2.09 9.25
CA GLN A 675 17.82 -2.30 8.45
C GLN A 675 17.62 -1.21 7.39
N SER A 676 17.32 -1.65 6.17
CA SER A 676 16.75 -0.81 5.12
C SER A 676 15.24 -0.94 5.14
N VAL A 677 14.54 0.17 4.99
CA VAL A 677 13.08 0.28 5.09
C VAL A 677 12.53 0.81 3.78
N ASP A 678 11.59 0.08 3.19
CA ASP A 678 10.86 0.52 2.00
C ASP A 678 9.35 0.53 2.26
N THR A 679 8.83 1.73 2.49
CA THR A 679 7.40 2.05 2.50
C THR A 679 7.11 3.17 1.50
N ALA A 680 7.85 3.19 0.39
CA ALA A 680 7.85 4.24 -0.61
C ALA A 680 8.16 5.64 -0.04
N CYS A 681 7.28 6.62 -0.26
CA CYS A 681 7.52 8.01 0.13
C CYS A 681 7.59 8.24 1.67
N SER A 682 7.15 7.27 2.48
CA SER A 682 7.23 7.35 3.95
C SER A 682 8.44 6.63 4.56
N SER A 683 9.29 6.00 3.73
CA SER A 683 10.39 5.12 4.15
C SER A 683 11.28 5.71 5.26
N SER A 684 11.75 6.96 5.12
CA SER A 684 12.64 7.57 6.12
C SER A 684 11.98 7.87 7.46
N LEU A 685 10.67 8.14 7.53
CA LEU A 685 9.99 8.28 8.83
C LEU A 685 9.63 6.93 9.44
N PHE A 686 9.39 5.89 8.64
CA PHE A 686 9.32 4.52 9.16
C PHE A 686 10.68 4.08 9.72
N ALA A 687 11.79 4.41 9.06
CA ALA A 687 13.15 4.16 9.56
C ALA A 687 13.41 4.91 10.87
N LEU A 688 13.02 6.19 10.96
CA LEU A 688 13.10 6.97 12.21
C LEU A 688 12.25 6.33 13.32
N HIS A 689 11.01 5.94 13.02
CA HIS A 689 10.13 5.27 13.97
C HIS A 689 10.75 3.98 14.50
N ALA A 690 11.27 3.13 13.62
CA ALA A 690 11.96 1.89 13.98
C ALA A 690 13.17 2.15 14.87
N ALA A 691 13.98 3.16 14.56
CA ALA A 691 15.12 3.56 15.37
C ALA A 691 14.72 4.02 16.78
N VAL A 692 13.68 4.86 16.89
CA VAL A 692 13.15 5.33 18.18
C VAL A 692 12.61 4.16 19.00
N ARG A 693 11.92 3.21 18.36
CA ARG A 693 11.42 1.99 19.01
C ARG A 693 12.58 1.11 19.49
N ALA A 694 13.58 0.86 18.66
CA ALA A 694 14.74 0.04 19.01
C ALA A 694 15.55 0.61 20.20
N ILE A 695 15.66 1.94 20.31
CA ILE A 695 16.27 2.58 21.49
C ILE A 695 15.41 2.38 22.73
N ARG A 696 14.09 2.61 22.62
CA ARG A 696 13.16 2.48 23.75
C ARG A 696 13.01 1.04 24.24
N ASP A 697 13.05 0.08 23.33
CA ASP A 697 12.91 -1.35 23.62
C ASP A 697 14.24 -1.97 24.07
N GLY A 698 15.36 -1.23 23.96
CA GLY A 698 16.69 -1.65 24.46
C GLY A 698 17.51 -2.51 23.51
N ASP A 699 17.06 -2.65 22.25
CA ASP A 699 17.77 -3.34 21.17
C ASP A 699 19.05 -2.61 20.74
N CYS A 700 19.10 -1.29 20.93
CA CYS A 700 20.28 -0.46 20.72
C CYS A 700 20.35 0.68 21.74
N ASP A 701 21.55 1.19 21.99
CA ASP A 701 21.80 2.29 22.94
C ASP A 701 21.66 3.68 22.28
N GLN A 702 21.85 3.70 20.96
CA GLN A 702 21.78 4.86 20.07
C GLN A 702 21.57 4.35 18.65
N ALA A 703 21.14 5.21 17.73
CA ALA A 703 20.88 4.80 16.36
C ALA A 703 21.17 5.91 15.34
N VAL A 704 21.70 5.52 14.19
CA VAL A 704 21.68 6.35 12.98
C VAL A 704 20.38 6.06 12.25
N ALA A 705 19.59 7.09 11.98
CA ALA A 705 18.36 7.00 11.19
C ALA A 705 18.39 7.98 10.03
N GLY A 706 17.79 7.64 8.89
CA GLY A 706 17.78 8.57 7.77
C GLY A 706 17.10 8.03 6.52
N GLY A 707 17.42 8.64 5.39
CA GLY A 707 16.94 8.21 4.09
C GLY A 707 17.80 8.74 2.95
N VAL A 708 17.76 8.02 1.84
CA VAL A 708 18.44 8.38 0.60
C VAL A 708 17.52 8.11 -0.58
N HIS A 709 17.53 9.01 -1.56
CA HIS A 709 16.83 8.83 -2.81
C HIS A 709 17.56 9.53 -3.95
N LEU A 710 17.66 8.85 -5.10
CA LEU A 710 18.33 9.34 -6.30
C LEU A 710 17.49 9.01 -7.55
N VAL A 711 17.63 9.85 -8.58
CA VAL A 711 16.93 9.74 -9.87
C VAL A 711 17.99 9.55 -10.96
N LEU A 712 18.31 8.29 -11.27
CA LEU A 712 19.45 7.96 -12.14
C LEU A 712 19.02 7.43 -13.51
N THR A 713 17.78 6.93 -13.65
CA THR A 713 17.30 6.33 -14.91
C THR A 713 15.89 6.77 -15.31
N GLU A 714 15.57 6.60 -16.60
CA GLU A 714 14.32 7.01 -17.24
C GLU A 714 13.06 6.19 -16.85
N PRO A 715 13.08 4.85 -16.68
CA PRO A 715 11.85 4.04 -16.68
C PRO A 715 10.81 4.43 -15.62
N LEU A 716 11.23 4.60 -14.36
CA LEU A 716 10.32 5.00 -13.29
C LEU A 716 9.81 6.43 -13.48
N TYR A 717 10.65 7.33 -13.99
CA TYR A 717 10.26 8.70 -14.31
C TYR A 717 9.16 8.73 -15.39
N VAL A 718 9.29 7.89 -16.43
CA VAL A 718 8.28 7.73 -17.48
C VAL A 718 6.98 7.16 -16.90
N ALA A 719 7.07 6.08 -16.11
CA ALA A 719 5.89 5.45 -15.51
C ALA A 719 5.08 6.42 -14.64
N LEU A 720 5.75 7.22 -13.79
CA LEU A 720 5.09 8.23 -12.96
C LEU A 720 4.47 9.37 -13.78
N GLY A 721 5.07 9.72 -14.93
CA GLY A 721 4.48 10.66 -15.88
C GLY A 721 3.22 10.10 -16.54
N GLN A 722 3.20 8.80 -16.86
CA GLN A 722 2.06 8.13 -17.47
C GLN A 722 0.87 7.98 -16.52
N THR A 723 1.10 7.90 -15.21
CA THR A 723 0.04 7.87 -14.19
C THR A 723 -0.45 9.26 -13.78
N GLY A 724 0.09 10.34 -14.38
CA GLY A 724 -0.31 11.72 -14.08
C GLY A 724 0.15 12.23 -12.71
N MET A 725 1.12 11.57 -12.07
CA MET A 725 1.61 11.96 -10.75
C MET A 725 2.62 13.12 -10.80
N LEU A 726 3.28 13.31 -11.94
CA LEU A 726 4.30 14.34 -12.12
C LEU A 726 3.69 15.67 -12.60
N SER A 727 4.13 16.76 -12.00
CA SER A 727 3.82 18.12 -12.45
C SER A 727 4.46 18.38 -13.82
N PRO A 728 3.68 18.71 -14.86
CA PRO A 728 4.21 19.07 -16.18
C PRO A 728 4.91 20.43 -16.16
N THR A 729 4.49 21.30 -15.24
CA THR A 729 5.05 22.64 -15.05
C THR A 729 6.23 22.67 -14.08
N GLY A 730 6.55 21.53 -13.48
CA GLY A 730 7.79 21.32 -12.74
C GLY A 730 7.80 21.95 -11.36
N ARG A 731 6.67 22.06 -10.65
CA ARG A 731 6.62 22.61 -9.29
C ARG A 731 5.64 21.85 -8.40
N CYS A 732 6.04 21.56 -7.16
CA CYS A 732 5.10 21.12 -6.13
C CYS A 732 4.36 22.35 -5.57
N ARG A 733 3.21 22.70 -6.15
CA ARG A 733 2.40 23.86 -5.70
C ARG A 733 1.49 23.51 -4.54
N THR A 734 2.11 23.02 -3.47
CA THR A 734 1.41 22.49 -2.32
C THR A 734 0.49 23.52 -1.69
N PHE A 735 -0.77 23.12 -1.44
CA PHE A 735 -1.86 23.94 -0.91
C PHE A 735 -2.39 25.06 -1.82
N ASP A 736 -1.80 25.26 -2.99
CA ASP A 736 -2.27 26.25 -3.96
C ASP A 736 -3.38 25.66 -4.85
N GLU A 737 -4.31 26.49 -5.30
CA GLU A 737 -5.37 26.08 -6.23
C GLU A 737 -4.83 25.52 -7.57
N SER A 738 -3.59 25.84 -7.93
CA SER A 738 -2.93 25.40 -9.17
C SER A 738 -2.02 24.17 -9.00
N ALA A 739 -2.18 23.42 -7.90
CA ALA A 739 -1.58 22.11 -7.68
C ALA A 739 -1.85 21.16 -8.87
N ASP A 740 -0.79 20.61 -9.49
CA ASP A 740 -0.87 19.80 -10.72
C ASP A 740 0.00 18.53 -10.68
N GLY A 741 0.47 18.13 -9.49
CA GLY A 741 1.36 16.98 -9.29
C GLY A 741 2.65 17.37 -8.56
N PHE A 742 3.52 16.38 -8.36
CA PHE A 742 4.82 16.61 -7.71
C PHE A 742 5.99 16.57 -8.71
N VAL A 743 7.15 17.01 -8.26
CA VAL A 743 8.42 16.90 -8.99
C VAL A 743 9.32 15.93 -8.26
N ARG A 744 10.00 15.01 -8.94
CA ARG A 744 10.95 14.10 -8.27
C ARG A 744 12.18 14.90 -7.80
N GLY A 745 12.70 14.60 -6.61
CA GLY A 745 13.90 15.23 -6.09
C GLY A 745 14.86 14.21 -5.50
N GLU A 746 16.16 14.50 -5.54
CA GLU A 746 17.22 13.68 -4.96
C GLU A 746 17.62 14.21 -3.58
N GLY A 747 18.15 13.34 -2.72
CA GLY A 747 18.69 13.78 -1.46
C GLY A 747 19.09 12.67 -0.52
N VAL A 748 19.96 13.01 0.42
CA VAL A 748 20.36 12.13 1.52
C VAL A 748 20.40 12.92 2.83
N ALA A 749 19.91 12.29 3.91
CA ALA A 749 20.11 12.79 5.25
C ALA A 749 20.24 11.66 6.27
N ALA A 750 21.03 11.89 7.31
CA ALA A 750 21.20 11.01 8.45
C ALA A 750 21.16 11.82 9.75
N VAL A 751 20.54 11.25 10.78
CA VAL A 751 20.50 11.78 12.14
C VAL A 751 21.03 10.75 13.12
N LEU A 752 21.76 11.22 14.15
CA LEU A 752 22.17 10.40 15.29
C LEU A 752 21.19 10.60 16.45
N LEU A 753 20.60 9.51 16.92
CA LEU A 753 19.60 9.46 17.98
C LEU A 753 20.17 8.85 19.25
N LYS A 754 19.85 9.46 20.40
CA LYS A 754 20.17 8.95 21.74
C LYS A 754 19.01 9.17 22.71
N PRO A 755 18.93 8.41 23.82
CA PRO A 755 18.13 8.83 24.97
C PRO A 755 18.63 10.20 25.50
N LEU A 756 17.73 11.09 25.93
CA LEU A 756 18.07 12.43 26.42
C LEU A 756 19.00 12.36 27.61
N SER A 757 18.76 11.46 28.57
CA SER A 757 19.64 11.30 29.74
C SER A 757 21.08 10.97 29.33
N ARG A 758 21.24 10.14 28.30
CA ARG A 758 22.54 9.77 27.74
C ARG A 758 23.18 10.94 26.98
N ALA A 759 22.41 11.65 26.16
CA ALA A 759 22.88 12.84 25.47
C ALA A 759 23.40 13.91 26.44
N LEU A 760 22.66 14.16 27.53
CA LEU A 760 23.08 15.08 28.59
C LEU A 760 24.33 14.59 29.33
N ALA A 761 24.42 13.29 29.63
CA ALA A 761 25.59 12.69 30.28
C ALA A 761 26.85 12.75 29.39
N ASP A 762 26.69 12.60 28.08
CA ASP A 762 27.77 12.64 27.10
C ASP A 762 28.16 14.09 26.71
N GLY A 763 27.40 15.09 27.17
CA GLY A 763 27.64 16.51 26.90
C GLY A 763 27.25 16.94 25.48
N ASP A 764 26.29 16.23 24.87
CA ASP A 764 25.87 16.42 23.50
C ASP A 764 25.07 17.71 23.30
N THR A 765 25.18 18.29 22.10
CA THR A 765 24.20 19.30 21.67
C THR A 765 22.94 18.58 21.22
N VAL A 766 21.82 18.88 21.87
CA VAL A 766 20.51 18.38 21.45
C VAL A 766 19.94 19.33 20.41
N HIS A 767 19.74 18.83 19.19
CA HIS A 767 19.13 19.57 18.09
C HIS A 767 17.60 19.63 18.22
N ALA A 768 16.97 18.53 18.63
CA ALA A 768 15.54 18.45 18.89
C ALA A 768 15.15 17.20 19.71
N VAL A 769 13.97 17.22 20.33
CA VAL A 769 13.40 16.11 21.10
C VAL A 769 12.30 15.42 20.31
N VAL A 770 12.40 14.10 20.12
CA VAL A 770 11.35 13.28 19.49
C VAL A 770 10.34 12.86 20.55
N ARG A 771 9.24 13.62 20.64
CA ARG A 771 8.19 13.41 21.66
C ARG A 771 7.31 12.22 21.36
N GLY A 772 7.00 12.00 20.10
CA GLY A 772 6.14 10.91 19.65
C GLY A 772 6.42 10.53 18.21
N THR A 773 6.23 9.25 17.91
CA THR A 773 6.28 8.73 16.55
C THR A 773 5.20 7.68 16.42
N GLY A 774 4.59 7.56 15.25
CA GLY A 774 3.69 6.45 14.94
C GLY A 774 3.67 6.16 13.46
N THR A 775 3.28 4.94 13.14
CA THR A 775 3.03 4.48 11.78
C THR A 775 1.66 3.81 11.69
N GLY A 776 1.09 3.80 10.49
CA GLY A 776 -0.21 3.19 10.20
C GLY A 776 -0.37 2.90 8.70
N HIS A 777 -1.55 2.39 8.33
CA HIS A 777 -1.89 2.14 6.92
C HIS A 777 -3.25 2.76 6.60
N GLY A 778 -3.42 3.24 5.37
CA GLY A 778 -4.69 3.82 4.88
C GLY A 778 -5.87 2.86 4.81
N GLY A 779 -5.67 1.57 5.11
CA GLY A 779 -6.69 0.53 4.97
C GLY A 779 -7.20 0.37 3.52
N HIS A 780 -8.48 0.06 3.39
CA HIS A 780 -9.16 -0.05 2.10
C HIS A 780 -9.79 1.31 1.72
N VAL A 781 -9.40 1.82 0.56
CA VAL A 781 -9.84 3.09 -0.04
C VAL A 781 -10.13 2.88 -1.53
N GLN A 782 -10.63 3.91 -2.22
CA GLN A 782 -11.11 3.83 -3.61
C GLN A 782 -10.09 3.25 -4.62
N SER A 783 -8.79 3.45 -4.38
CA SER A 783 -7.71 2.80 -5.12
C SER A 783 -6.49 2.64 -4.24
N LEU A 784 -5.55 1.78 -4.63
CA LEU A 784 -4.30 1.54 -3.86
C LEU A 784 -3.54 2.83 -3.55
N THR A 785 -3.61 3.83 -4.43
CA THR A 785 -2.79 5.05 -4.36
C THR A 785 -3.51 6.25 -3.74
N VAL A 786 -4.77 6.11 -3.35
CA VAL A 786 -5.55 7.17 -2.72
C VAL A 786 -5.33 7.18 -1.21
N PRO A 787 -5.00 8.33 -0.59
CA PRO A 787 -4.85 8.41 0.87
C PRO A 787 -6.19 8.37 1.62
N SER A 788 -6.16 7.99 2.90
CA SER A 788 -7.33 7.98 3.79
C SER A 788 -7.24 9.09 4.84
N PRO A 789 -8.14 10.09 4.86
CA PRO A 789 -8.11 11.17 5.85
C PRO A 789 -8.39 10.65 7.26
N SER A 790 -9.29 9.67 7.42
CA SER A 790 -9.60 9.08 8.73
C SER A 790 -8.43 8.29 9.29
N ALA A 791 -7.76 7.46 8.47
CA ALA A 791 -6.58 6.71 8.93
C ALA A 791 -5.41 7.65 9.30
N GLN A 792 -5.26 8.77 8.58
CA GLN A 792 -4.30 9.81 8.96
C GLN A 792 -4.70 10.47 10.27
N ALA A 793 -5.98 10.80 10.47
CA ALA A 793 -6.48 11.38 11.69
C ALA A 793 -6.26 10.45 12.90
N ASP A 794 -6.64 9.18 12.78
CA ASP A 794 -6.45 8.15 13.82
C ASP A 794 -4.97 8.01 14.19
N LEU A 795 -4.09 7.98 13.19
CA LEU A 795 -2.64 7.93 13.40
C LEU A 795 -2.17 9.16 14.19
N ILE A 796 -2.50 10.37 13.72
CA ILE A 796 -2.10 11.62 14.37
C ILE A 796 -2.62 11.65 15.81
N SER A 797 -3.91 11.41 16.02
CA SER A 797 -4.54 11.34 17.34
C SER A 797 -3.85 10.33 18.26
N SER A 798 -3.50 9.14 17.76
CA SER A 798 -2.78 8.14 18.54
C SER A 798 -1.39 8.61 18.98
N VAL A 799 -0.66 9.32 18.11
CA VAL A 799 0.69 9.84 18.41
C VAL A 799 0.61 10.94 19.46
N PHE A 800 -0.33 11.88 19.32
CA PHE A 800 -0.56 12.94 20.31
C PHE A 800 -0.91 12.37 21.69
N ARG A 801 -1.84 11.42 21.77
CA ARG A 801 -2.24 10.77 23.02
C ARG A 801 -1.08 10.04 23.69
N ARG A 802 -0.32 9.24 22.92
CA ARG A 802 0.84 8.50 23.45
C ARG A 802 1.96 9.44 23.90
N ALA A 803 2.14 10.57 23.24
CA ALA A 803 3.15 11.57 23.60
C ALA A 803 2.73 12.48 24.77
N GLY A 804 1.45 12.48 25.15
CA GLY A 804 0.90 13.38 26.16
C GLY A 804 1.08 14.85 25.81
N VAL A 805 1.01 15.20 24.52
CA VAL A 805 1.18 16.58 24.03
C VAL A 805 -0.18 17.20 23.78
N ASP A 806 -0.42 18.41 24.29
CA ASP A 806 -1.61 19.20 23.97
C ASP A 806 -1.50 19.75 22.52
N PRO A 807 -2.45 19.44 21.62
CA PRO A 807 -2.47 19.96 20.25
C PRO A 807 -2.39 21.48 20.15
N ARG A 808 -2.93 22.21 21.14
CA ARG A 808 -2.88 23.69 21.17
C ARG A 808 -1.47 24.25 21.33
N THR A 809 -0.52 23.40 21.71
CA THR A 809 0.91 23.76 21.82
C THR A 809 1.71 23.47 20.55
N VAL A 810 1.13 22.74 19.59
CA VAL A 810 1.73 22.49 18.29
C VAL A 810 1.35 23.64 17.35
N THR A 811 2.35 24.39 16.92
CA THR A 811 2.18 25.65 16.16
C THR A 811 2.68 25.54 14.72
N TYR A 812 3.17 24.37 14.32
CA TYR A 812 3.56 24.08 12.95
C TYR A 812 3.34 22.61 12.60
N VAL A 813 2.94 22.33 11.37
CA VAL A 813 2.96 20.99 10.78
C VAL A 813 3.70 21.06 9.46
N GLU A 814 4.78 20.29 9.39
CA GLU A 814 5.44 19.94 8.15
C GLU A 814 4.66 18.79 7.50
N ALA A 815 3.81 19.15 6.55
CA ALA A 815 2.97 18.22 5.84
C ALA A 815 3.77 17.36 4.87
N HIS A 816 3.20 16.23 4.47
CA HIS A 816 3.66 15.49 3.32
C HIS A 816 3.48 16.32 2.05
N GLY A 817 2.31 16.90 1.82
CA GLY A 817 2.06 18.05 0.94
C GLY A 817 2.77 17.96 -0.40
N THR A 818 2.30 17.07 -1.29
CA THR A 818 2.93 16.78 -2.58
C THR A 818 2.53 17.75 -3.69
N GLY A 819 1.56 18.65 -3.46
CA GLY A 819 1.07 19.52 -4.52
C GLY A 819 0.16 18.79 -5.49
N THR A 820 -0.55 17.77 -5.00
CA THR A 820 -1.54 17.02 -5.78
C THR A 820 -2.93 17.56 -5.52
N VAL A 821 -3.77 17.58 -6.58
CA VAL A 821 -5.14 18.09 -6.54
C VAL A 821 -5.98 17.42 -5.43
N VAL A 822 -5.75 16.13 -5.20
CA VAL A 822 -6.54 15.29 -4.28
C VAL A 822 -5.81 15.06 -2.95
N GLY A 823 -4.49 14.86 -2.98
CA GLY A 823 -3.73 14.51 -1.77
C GLY A 823 -3.65 15.64 -0.75
N ASP A 824 -3.40 16.89 -1.19
CA ASP A 824 -3.27 18.02 -0.27
C ASP A 824 -4.58 18.28 0.52
N PRO A 825 -5.78 18.31 -0.11
CA PRO A 825 -7.04 18.40 0.64
C PRO A 825 -7.28 17.23 1.60
N ILE A 826 -6.95 15.99 1.22
CA ILE A 826 -7.11 14.82 2.09
C ILE A 826 -6.22 14.95 3.33
N GLU A 827 -4.97 15.40 3.16
CA GLU A 827 -4.05 15.57 4.28
C GLU A 827 -4.50 16.66 5.25
N VAL A 828 -4.86 17.83 4.73
CA VAL A 828 -5.37 18.93 5.57
C VAL A 828 -6.64 18.52 6.30
N ARG A 829 -7.49 17.71 5.66
CA ARG A 829 -8.66 17.16 6.31
C ARG A 829 -8.32 16.20 7.44
N GLY A 830 -7.39 15.27 7.23
CA GLY A 830 -6.93 14.36 8.28
C GLY A 830 -6.39 15.11 9.51
N LEU A 831 -5.64 16.19 9.27
CA LEU A 831 -5.16 17.09 10.33
C LEU A 831 -6.31 17.79 11.08
N ARG A 832 -7.31 18.32 10.36
CA ARG A 832 -8.50 18.96 10.95
C ARG A 832 -9.29 18.00 11.82
N LEU A 833 -9.53 16.78 11.33
CA LEU A 833 -10.24 15.74 12.08
C LEU A 833 -9.48 15.36 13.37
N ALA A 834 -8.17 15.13 13.28
CA ALA A 834 -7.36 14.81 14.46
C ALA A 834 -7.36 15.95 15.49
N PHE A 835 -7.16 17.20 15.06
CA PHE A 835 -7.10 18.32 15.98
C PHE A 835 -8.45 18.60 16.64
N ALA A 836 -9.56 18.53 15.89
CA ALA A 836 -10.90 18.67 16.46
C ALA A 836 -11.18 17.59 17.52
N GLU A 837 -10.83 16.34 17.24
CA GLU A 837 -10.95 15.22 18.19
C GLU A 837 -10.12 15.44 19.45
N LEU A 838 -8.87 15.90 19.31
CA LEU A 838 -7.94 16.05 20.43
C LEU A 838 -8.22 17.29 21.27
N THR A 839 -8.72 18.39 20.69
CA THR A 839 -9.03 19.63 21.43
C THR A 839 -10.45 19.63 22.01
N GLY A 840 -11.35 18.81 21.46
CA GLY A 840 -12.78 18.82 21.77
C GLY A 840 -13.53 20.01 21.17
N GLU A 841 -12.90 20.77 20.25
CA GLU A 841 -13.50 21.91 19.57
C GLU A 841 -14.10 21.44 18.23
N GLN A 842 -15.43 21.47 18.12
CA GLN A 842 -16.17 21.29 16.86
C GLN A 842 -16.57 22.68 16.34
N GLY A 843 -15.89 23.21 15.32
CA GLY A 843 -16.26 24.47 14.65
C GLY A 843 -15.29 25.65 14.81
N ASP A 844 -15.78 26.86 14.49
CA ASP A 844 -15.03 28.11 14.27
C ASP A 844 -14.01 28.41 15.37
N VAL A 845 -12.77 27.99 15.13
CA VAL A 845 -11.62 28.43 15.92
C VAL A 845 -11.49 29.95 15.73
N PRO A 846 -11.48 30.76 16.80
CA PRO A 846 -11.47 32.22 16.69
C PRO A 846 -10.30 32.79 15.88
N ALA A 847 -9.15 32.11 15.91
CA ALA A 847 -7.99 32.41 15.09
C ALA A 847 -7.12 31.16 14.87
N PRO A 848 -6.64 30.90 13.64
CA PRO A 848 -5.70 29.80 13.39
C PRO A 848 -4.37 30.05 14.11
N TRP A 849 -3.82 29.02 14.76
CA TRP A 849 -2.55 29.10 15.50
C TRP A 849 -1.47 28.19 14.92
N CYS A 850 -1.83 27.20 14.12
CA CYS A 850 -0.93 26.18 13.61
C CYS A 850 -0.59 26.41 12.13
N GLY A 851 0.67 26.72 11.84
CA GLY A 851 1.13 26.87 10.46
C GLY A 851 1.22 25.54 9.72
N LEU A 852 0.88 25.52 8.44
CA LEU A 852 1.13 24.41 7.52
C LEU A 852 2.23 24.80 6.53
N GLY A 853 3.14 23.89 6.26
CA GLY A 853 4.13 24.05 5.20
C GLY A 853 4.68 22.72 4.73
N THR A 854 5.47 22.76 3.66
CA THR A 854 6.20 21.60 3.13
C THR A 854 7.56 22.04 2.61
N ILE A 855 8.56 21.18 2.67
CA ILE A 855 9.87 21.38 2.05
C ILE A 855 9.81 21.06 0.55
N LYS A 856 8.80 20.30 0.11
CA LYS A 856 8.68 19.85 -1.28
C LYS A 856 8.46 20.99 -2.27
N SER A 857 7.93 22.12 -1.81
CA SER A 857 7.84 23.34 -2.61
C SER A 857 9.22 23.85 -3.04
N ASN A 858 10.26 23.64 -2.23
CA ASN A 858 11.61 24.14 -2.51
C ASN A 858 12.44 23.17 -3.37
N MET A 859 12.33 21.86 -3.14
CA MET A 859 13.24 20.87 -3.74
C MET A 859 12.55 19.61 -4.25
N GLY A 860 11.26 19.69 -4.54
CA GLY A 860 10.49 18.54 -5.01
C GLY A 860 10.30 17.46 -3.94
N HIS A 861 9.77 16.33 -4.38
CA HIS A 861 9.51 15.17 -3.57
C HIS A 861 10.73 14.24 -3.56
N LEU A 862 11.45 14.23 -2.44
CA LEU A 862 12.62 13.36 -2.19
C LEU A 862 12.27 11.88 -1.94
N GLU A 863 11.10 11.42 -2.38
CA GLU A 863 10.56 10.07 -2.23
C GLU A 863 10.94 9.41 -0.87
N ALA A 864 11.80 8.39 -0.86
CA ALA A 864 12.21 7.69 0.36
C ALA A 864 12.87 8.61 1.42
N ALA A 865 13.56 9.67 1.00
CA ALA A 865 14.20 10.67 1.85
C ALA A 865 13.30 11.89 2.18
N ALA A 866 12.06 11.94 1.67
CA ALA A 866 11.18 13.10 1.85
C ALA A 866 10.81 13.38 3.32
N GLY A 867 10.59 12.31 4.08
CA GLY A 867 10.24 12.40 5.50
C GLY A 867 11.35 13.01 6.35
N ILE A 868 12.59 12.51 6.19
CA ILE A 868 13.74 13.04 6.91
C ILE A 868 14.09 14.47 6.45
N ALA A 869 13.89 14.82 5.18
CA ALA A 869 14.07 16.19 4.70
C ALA A 869 13.12 17.19 5.42
N GLY A 870 11.84 16.82 5.57
CA GLY A 870 10.88 17.59 6.35
C GLY A 870 11.29 17.72 7.83
N LEU A 871 11.75 16.63 8.44
CA LEU A 871 12.29 16.66 9.81
C LEU A 871 13.46 17.64 9.94
N VAL A 872 14.40 17.64 9.00
CA VAL A 872 15.55 18.55 9.02
C VAL A 872 15.11 20.00 8.93
N LYS A 873 14.18 20.33 8.02
CA LYS A 873 13.63 21.69 7.93
C LYS A 873 13.05 22.15 9.26
N VAL A 874 12.31 21.29 9.96
CA VAL A 874 11.75 21.62 11.28
C VAL A 874 12.85 21.83 12.33
N VAL A 875 13.87 20.97 12.37
CA VAL A 875 15.02 21.14 13.27
C VAL A 875 15.70 22.50 13.04
N LEU A 876 15.95 22.87 11.79
CA LEU A 876 16.54 24.16 11.44
C LEU A 876 15.61 25.33 11.78
N ALA A 877 14.31 25.21 11.51
CA ALA A 877 13.32 26.21 11.89
C ALA A 877 13.27 26.44 13.41
N MET A 878 13.39 25.39 14.22
CA MET A 878 13.51 25.49 15.68
C MET A 878 14.80 26.18 16.09
N ARG A 879 15.94 25.78 15.50
CA ARG A 879 17.27 26.37 15.77
C ARG A 879 17.29 27.88 15.54
N HIS A 880 16.67 28.34 14.46
CA HIS A 880 16.63 29.76 14.08
C HIS A 880 15.41 30.51 14.62
N GLY A 881 14.43 29.82 15.20
CA GLY A 881 13.18 30.44 15.65
C GLY A 881 12.39 31.11 14.52
N VAL A 882 12.45 30.54 13.31
CA VAL A 882 11.85 31.10 12.09
C VAL A 882 11.20 29.97 11.30
N LEU A 883 9.98 30.20 10.80
CA LEU A 883 9.29 29.31 9.85
C LEU A 883 9.52 29.81 8.42
N PRO A 884 10.26 29.06 7.58
CA PRO A 884 10.39 29.37 6.15
C PRO A 884 9.06 29.32 5.40
N ALA A 885 8.93 30.12 4.35
CA ALA A 885 7.77 30.10 3.46
C ALA A 885 7.61 28.73 2.75
N SER A 886 6.38 28.25 2.65
CA SER A 886 5.97 27.26 1.66
C SER A 886 5.78 28.00 0.33
N ILE A 887 6.79 27.92 -0.55
CA ILE A 887 6.81 28.69 -1.80
C ILE A 887 5.81 28.13 -2.83
N HIS A 888 5.55 28.91 -3.89
CA HIS A 888 4.50 28.65 -4.91
C HIS A 888 3.05 28.70 -4.41
N TYR A 889 2.84 29.14 -3.16
CA TYR A 889 1.52 29.42 -2.60
C TYR A 889 1.10 30.87 -2.87
N GLN A 890 0.10 31.06 -3.71
CA GLN A 890 -0.47 32.38 -4.05
C GLN A 890 -1.93 32.48 -3.62
N ARG A 891 -2.72 31.45 -3.91
CA ARG A 891 -4.15 31.39 -3.56
C ARG A 891 -4.47 30.05 -2.92
N PRO A 892 -5.14 30.03 -1.76
CA PRO A 892 -5.50 28.79 -1.11
C PRO A 892 -6.37 27.94 -2.03
N ASN A 893 -6.02 26.67 -2.17
CA ASN A 893 -6.92 25.69 -2.75
C ASN A 893 -8.22 25.69 -1.92
N PRO A 894 -9.39 26.00 -2.51
CA PRO A 894 -10.64 26.13 -1.77
C PRO A 894 -11.10 24.80 -1.15
N LEU A 895 -10.57 23.66 -1.63
CA LEU A 895 -10.84 22.33 -1.08
C LEU A 895 -10.17 22.07 0.27
N LEU A 896 -9.22 22.91 0.71
CA LEU A 896 -8.55 22.76 2.00
C LEU A 896 -9.43 23.18 3.18
N GLU A 897 -10.34 24.13 2.94
CA GLU A 897 -11.28 24.66 3.95
C GLU A 897 -10.61 25.08 5.27
N LEU A 898 -9.61 25.96 5.14
CA LEU A 898 -8.83 26.44 6.29
C LEU A 898 -9.62 27.43 7.18
N GLU A 899 -10.66 28.06 6.64
CA GLU A 899 -11.53 29.00 7.36
C GLU A 899 -12.23 28.28 8.53
N GLY A 900 -12.18 28.87 9.73
CA GLY A 900 -12.71 28.26 10.96
C GLY A 900 -11.88 27.09 11.52
N SER A 901 -10.74 26.76 10.90
CA SER A 901 -9.83 25.69 11.34
C SER A 901 -8.64 26.26 12.14
N PRO A 902 -7.92 25.41 12.91
CA PRO A 902 -6.72 25.87 13.63
C PRO A 902 -5.53 26.13 12.69
N PHE A 903 -5.66 25.85 11.40
CA PHE A 903 -4.57 25.82 10.44
C PHE A 903 -4.56 27.03 9.50
N HIS A 904 -3.37 27.50 9.17
CA HIS A 904 -3.11 28.45 8.08
C HIS A 904 -1.83 28.07 7.34
N VAL A 905 -1.74 28.34 6.04
CA VAL A 905 -0.50 28.08 5.28
C VAL A 905 0.55 29.15 5.59
N VAL A 906 1.79 28.72 5.81
CA VAL A 906 2.94 29.62 5.99
C VAL A 906 3.42 30.09 4.61
N GLY A 907 2.68 31.02 3.98
CA GLY A 907 3.01 31.55 2.64
C GLY A 907 4.17 32.56 2.61
N ALA A 908 4.64 33.03 3.77
CA ALA A 908 5.75 33.95 3.89
C ALA A 908 6.63 33.57 5.08
N THR A 909 7.96 33.71 4.91
CA THR A 909 8.94 33.46 5.97
C THR A 909 8.67 34.39 7.15
N ARG A 910 8.55 33.84 8.35
CA ARG A 910 8.16 34.59 9.55
C ARG A 910 8.82 34.05 10.80
N GLU A 911 8.91 34.89 11.83
CA GLU A 911 9.34 34.46 13.16
C GLU A 911 8.42 33.35 13.70
N TRP A 912 9.03 32.33 14.31
CA TRP A 912 8.32 31.29 15.04
C TRP A 912 8.31 31.64 16.52
N GLN A 913 7.25 32.28 16.99
CA GLN A 913 7.16 32.72 18.38
C GLN A 913 6.90 31.53 19.33
N ARG A 914 7.52 31.55 20.51
CA ARG A 914 7.18 30.62 21.59
C ARG A 914 5.83 31.02 22.20
N LEU A 915 5.01 30.02 22.52
CA LEU A 915 3.79 30.27 23.29
C LEU A 915 4.13 30.49 24.76
N THR A 916 3.21 31.05 25.52
CA THR A 916 3.32 31.16 26.98
C THR A 916 2.13 30.46 27.64
N ASP A 917 2.40 29.77 28.74
CA ASP A 917 1.34 29.17 29.55
C ASP A 917 0.65 30.21 30.45
N PRO A 918 -0.48 29.89 31.12
CA PRO A 918 -1.15 30.82 32.02
C PRO A 918 -0.31 31.32 33.21
N ALA A 919 0.81 30.65 33.52
CA ALA A 919 1.77 31.05 34.54
C ALA A 919 2.90 31.95 33.98
N GLY A 920 2.84 32.31 32.70
CA GLY A 920 3.82 33.16 32.03
C GLY A 920 5.12 32.44 31.64
N ARG A 921 5.15 31.10 31.68
CA ARG A 921 6.33 30.31 31.27
C ARG A 921 6.28 30.04 29.78
N GLU A 922 7.42 30.18 29.11
CA GLU A 922 7.52 29.83 27.70
C GLU A 922 7.32 28.33 27.48
N ILE A 923 6.50 28.00 26.48
CA ILE A 923 6.27 26.66 25.99
C ILE A 923 7.23 26.44 24.81
N PRO A 924 8.01 25.35 24.79
CA PRO A 924 8.91 25.06 23.69
C PRO A 924 8.13 24.93 22.38
N ARG A 925 8.75 25.35 21.26
CA ARG A 925 8.14 25.17 19.94
C ARG A 925 7.93 23.69 19.66
N ARG A 926 6.76 23.33 19.14
CA ARG A 926 6.41 21.95 18.78
C ARG A 926 5.87 21.90 17.37
N ALA A 927 6.26 20.87 16.64
CA ALA A 927 5.76 20.61 15.31
C ALA A 927 5.39 19.14 15.08
N GLY A 928 4.39 18.93 14.24
CA GLY A 928 4.12 17.63 13.62
C GLY A 928 4.86 17.51 12.28
N ILE A 929 5.31 16.31 11.94
CA ILE A 929 5.86 15.98 10.61
C ILE A 929 5.11 14.76 10.08
N SER A 930 4.52 14.88 8.90
CA SER A 930 3.79 13.79 8.23
C SER A 930 4.52 13.29 7.00
N SER A 931 4.51 11.97 6.76
CA SER A 931 4.91 11.39 5.48
C SER A 931 4.04 10.20 5.10
N MET A 932 3.55 10.18 3.86
CA MET A 932 2.60 9.19 3.36
C MET A 932 3.19 8.49 2.13
N GLY A 933 3.24 7.16 2.15
CA GLY A 933 3.63 6.33 1.02
C GLY A 933 2.44 6.11 0.09
N PHE A 934 2.66 6.14 -1.22
CA PHE A 934 1.60 5.89 -2.21
C PHE A 934 0.97 4.49 -2.09
N GLY A 935 1.62 3.54 -1.41
CA GLY A 935 1.01 2.24 -1.09
C GLY A 935 0.08 2.24 0.13
N GLY A 936 -0.10 3.38 0.82
CA GLY A 936 -0.97 3.54 1.99
C GLY A 936 -0.25 3.63 3.34
N GLY A 937 1.07 3.41 3.39
CA GLY A 937 1.86 3.50 4.62
C GLY A 937 2.03 4.94 5.12
N ASN A 938 1.47 5.27 6.28
CA ASN A 938 1.49 6.61 6.87
C ASN A 938 2.43 6.67 8.08
N ALA A 939 3.17 7.75 8.24
CA ALA A 939 4.00 8.02 9.41
C ALA A 939 3.78 9.46 9.92
N HIS A 940 3.76 9.63 11.24
CA HIS A 940 3.68 10.94 11.88
C HIS A 940 4.66 11.04 13.06
N VAL A 941 5.33 12.18 13.18
CA VAL A 941 6.34 12.46 14.20
C VAL A 941 6.02 13.78 14.89
N LEU A 942 6.07 13.79 16.22
CA LEU A 942 6.03 15.01 17.04
C LEU A 942 7.42 15.38 17.49
N LEU A 943 7.85 16.57 17.10
CA LEU A 943 9.13 17.14 17.44
C LEU A 943 8.95 18.33 18.37
N GLU A 944 9.85 18.48 19.33
CA GLU A 944 9.89 19.59 20.27
C GLU A 944 11.28 20.24 20.27
N GLU A 945 11.28 21.56 20.39
CA GLU A 945 12.49 22.37 20.57
C GLU A 945 13.31 21.84 21.76
N PRO A 946 14.65 21.78 21.65
CA PRO A 946 15.49 21.31 22.74
C PRO A 946 15.31 22.17 24.00
N PRO A 947 15.48 21.60 25.20
CA PRO A 947 15.42 22.37 26.44
C PRO A 947 16.43 23.52 26.39
N GLY A 948 16.02 24.68 26.91
CA GLY A 948 16.85 25.88 26.93
C GLY A 948 18.22 25.60 27.56
N ARG A 949 19.29 26.00 26.87
CA ARG A 949 20.67 25.80 27.32
C ARG A 949 20.95 26.75 28.48
N GLU A 950 21.16 26.24 29.70
CA GLU A 950 21.72 27.08 30.79
C GLU A 950 23.08 27.60 30.33
N ALA A 951 23.25 28.93 30.40
CA ALA A 951 24.52 29.59 30.08
C ALA A 951 25.63 28.96 30.91
N ALA A 952 26.63 28.39 30.25
CA ALA A 952 27.80 27.89 30.95
C ALA A 952 28.44 29.05 31.73
N THR A 953 28.85 28.80 32.98
CA THR A 953 29.64 29.77 33.74
C THR A 953 30.88 30.09 32.90
N PRO A 954 31.18 31.38 32.62
CA PRO A 954 32.30 31.72 31.77
C PRO A 954 33.58 31.11 32.35
N VAL A 955 34.13 30.12 31.64
CA VAL A 955 35.45 29.60 31.97
C VAL A 955 36.46 30.72 31.70
N ALA A 956 37.40 30.92 32.63
CA ALA A 956 38.41 31.96 32.50
C ALA A 956 39.09 31.93 31.12
N GLY A 957 39.08 33.09 30.45
CA GLY A 957 39.66 33.28 29.12
C GLY A 957 41.18 33.03 29.11
N GLY A 958 41.69 32.56 27.98
CA GLY A 958 43.11 32.30 27.76
C GLY A 958 43.32 31.48 26.49
N PRO A 959 44.56 31.39 25.98
CA PRO A 959 44.85 30.65 24.76
C PRO A 959 44.44 29.18 24.88
N ARG A 960 43.96 28.62 23.77
CA ARG A 960 43.54 27.22 23.62
C ARG A 960 44.21 26.59 22.42
N LEU A 961 44.47 25.29 22.51
CA LEU A 961 44.94 24.48 21.41
C LEU A 961 43.74 24.02 20.57
N VAL A 962 43.81 24.18 19.26
CA VAL A 962 42.80 23.73 18.30
C VAL A 962 43.45 22.75 17.34
N LEU A 963 42.82 21.59 17.17
CA LEU A 963 43.37 20.46 16.44
C LEU A 963 42.53 20.18 15.19
N LEU A 964 43.19 19.92 14.07
CA LEU A 964 42.57 19.42 12.85
C LEU A 964 43.41 18.26 12.32
N SER A 965 42.75 17.22 11.83
CA SER A 965 43.42 16.13 11.16
C SER A 965 42.62 15.61 9.98
N ALA A 966 43.33 15.10 9.00
CA ALA A 966 42.76 14.43 7.86
C ALA A 966 43.66 13.30 7.36
N ARG A 967 43.16 12.52 6.39
CA ARG A 967 43.91 11.39 5.82
C ARG A 967 45.21 11.84 5.14
N ASP A 968 45.20 13.00 4.50
CA ASP A 968 46.30 13.58 3.74
C ASP A 968 46.30 15.13 3.80
N GLU A 969 47.31 15.76 3.19
CA GLU A 969 47.47 17.22 3.22
C GLU A 969 46.34 17.96 2.49
N ASP A 970 45.86 17.44 1.36
CA ASP A 970 44.81 18.08 0.57
C ASP A 970 43.49 18.09 1.35
N ARG A 971 43.15 16.97 2.01
CA ARG A 971 41.99 16.87 2.89
C ARG A 971 42.14 17.75 4.14
N LEU A 972 43.35 17.90 4.67
CA LEU A 972 43.61 18.79 5.81
C LEU A 972 43.40 20.26 5.44
N ARG A 973 43.87 20.69 4.26
CA ARG A 973 43.61 22.03 3.71
C ARG A 973 42.12 22.25 3.47
N ALA A 974 41.41 21.26 2.93
CA ALA A 974 39.96 21.34 2.76
C ALA A 974 39.21 21.46 4.11
N ALA A 975 39.66 20.74 5.14
CA ALA A 975 39.06 20.81 6.48
C ALA A 975 39.30 22.17 7.12
N ALA A 976 40.51 22.72 6.99
CA ALA A 976 40.84 24.07 7.46
C ALA A 976 40.00 25.14 6.77
N ARG A 977 39.79 25.02 5.44
CA ARG A 977 38.91 25.93 4.69
C ARG A 977 37.46 25.86 5.18
N ARG A 978 36.90 24.65 5.31
CA ARG A 978 35.53 24.46 5.81
C ARG A 978 35.33 25.03 7.21
N LEU A 979 36.30 24.83 8.11
CA LEU A 979 36.24 25.40 9.45
C LEU A 979 36.31 26.94 9.40
N LEU A 980 37.20 27.51 8.59
CA LEU A 980 37.30 28.95 8.41
C LEU A 980 35.99 29.56 7.90
N ASP A 981 35.38 28.94 6.88
CA ASP A 981 34.11 29.40 6.30
C ASP A 981 32.98 29.33 7.35
N HIS A 982 32.93 28.26 8.14
CA HIS A 982 31.96 28.09 9.23
C HIS A 982 32.13 29.16 10.33
N LEU A 983 33.36 29.43 10.77
CA LEU A 983 33.67 30.46 11.79
C LEU A 983 33.51 31.88 11.26
N SER A 984 33.41 32.07 9.95
CA SER A 984 33.07 33.37 9.36
C SER A 984 31.56 33.64 9.41
N ALA A 985 30.74 32.58 9.44
CA ALA A 985 29.29 32.66 9.50
C ALA A 985 28.70 32.49 10.92
N HIS A 986 29.42 31.83 11.82
CA HIS A 986 28.92 31.44 13.15
C HIS A 986 29.85 31.90 14.26
N GLN A 987 29.27 32.23 15.42
CA GLN A 987 30.03 32.45 16.66
C GLN A 987 29.99 31.19 17.52
N VAL A 988 31.16 30.66 17.83
CA VAL A 988 31.34 29.42 18.60
C VAL A 988 32.25 29.70 19.78
N PRO A 989 31.85 29.39 21.03
CA PRO A 989 32.72 29.53 22.18
C PRO A 989 34.02 28.72 22.00
N LEU A 990 35.17 29.39 22.10
CA LEU A 990 36.48 28.78 21.91
C LEU A 990 36.70 27.50 22.73
N PRO A 991 36.29 27.40 24.02
CA PRO A 991 36.43 26.16 24.79
C PRO A 991 35.66 24.99 24.18
N ASP A 992 34.45 25.23 23.66
CA ASP A 992 33.57 24.21 23.07
C ASP A 992 34.12 23.75 21.71
N LEU A 993 34.64 24.69 20.92
CA LEU A 993 35.30 24.40 19.65
C LEU A 993 36.54 23.53 19.84
N ALA A 994 37.44 23.96 20.75
CA ALA A 994 38.67 23.24 21.04
C ALA A 994 38.38 21.84 21.59
N PHE A 995 37.40 21.72 22.48
CA PHE A 995 36.96 20.44 23.03
C PHE A 995 36.38 19.51 21.97
N THR A 996 35.47 20.01 21.12
CA THR A 996 34.82 19.20 20.08
C THR A 996 35.84 18.70 19.06
N LEU A 997 36.75 19.55 18.59
CA LEU A 997 37.78 19.13 17.64
C LEU A 997 38.84 18.23 18.27
N GLY A 998 39.16 18.43 19.54
CA GLY A 998 40.18 17.67 20.25
C GLY A 998 39.72 16.27 20.70
N GLU A 999 38.48 16.14 21.17
CA GLU A 999 37.93 14.89 21.70
C GLU A 999 36.97 14.19 20.72
N GLY A 1000 36.36 14.96 19.81
CA GLY A 1000 35.28 14.51 18.94
C GLY A 1000 35.66 14.24 17.48
N ARG A 1001 36.96 14.23 17.16
CA ARG A 1001 37.47 13.91 15.82
C ARG A 1001 38.57 12.86 15.87
N ASP A 1002 38.59 11.97 14.89
CA ASP A 1002 39.63 10.95 14.77
C ASP A 1002 40.97 11.61 14.39
N ALA A 1003 42.03 11.29 15.13
CA ALA A 1003 43.36 11.84 14.90
C ALA A 1003 44.06 11.15 13.72
N MET A 1004 43.73 11.59 12.50
CA MET A 1004 44.24 11.03 11.24
C MET A 1004 45.71 11.42 10.94
N ALA A 1005 46.24 11.00 9.78
CA ALA A 1005 47.67 11.08 9.47
C ALA A 1005 48.19 12.51 9.28
N ALA A 1006 47.55 13.33 8.45
CA ALA A 1006 47.92 14.74 8.29
C ALA A 1006 47.28 15.56 9.41
N ARG A 1007 48.10 16.31 10.16
CA ARG A 1007 47.68 16.98 11.41
C ARG A 1007 48.09 18.45 11.41
N LEU A 1008 47.18 19.32 11.81
CA LEU A 1008 47.38 20.75 12.07
C LEU A 1008 47.00 21.05 13.52
N ALA A 1009 47.89 21.71 14.24
CA ALA A 1009 47.64 22.20 15.60
C ALA A 1009 47.93 23.70 15.65
N LEU A 1010 46.95 24.50 16.08
CA LEU A 1010 47.08 25.95 16.21
C LEU A 1010 46.70 26.41 17.60
N VAL A 1011 47.20 27.58 18.03
CA VAL A 1011 46.85 28.17 19.32
C VAL A 1011 46.28 29.57 19.10
N ALA A 1012 45.09 29.81 19.66
CA ALA A 1012 44.38 31.07 19.57
C ALA A 1012 43.70 31.40 20.91
N SER A 1013 43.41 32.68 21.16
CA SER A 1013 42.74 33.14 22.39
C SER A 1013 41.27 33.48 22.19
N ASP A 1014 40.84 33.59 20.93
CA ASP A 1014 39.48 33.86 20.49
C ASP A 1014 39.26 33.28 19.08
N GLN A 1015 38.03 33.41 18.58
CA GLN A 1015 37.64 32.92 17.26
C GLN A 1015 38.36 33.67 16.12
N ASP A 1016 38.61 34.97 16.28
CA ASP A 1016 39.29 35.79 15.28
C ASP A 1016 40.74 35.33 15.09
N GLY A 1017 41.43 35.03 16.19
CA GLY A 1017 42.74 34.41 16.17
C GLY A 1017 42.74 33.05 15.47
N ILE A 1018 41.69 32.22 15.62
CA ILE A 1018 41.58 30.96 14.86
C ILE A 1018 41.50 31.26 13.36
N ARG A 1019 40.64 32.19 12.95
CA ARG A 1019 40.46 32.57 11.53
C ARG A 1019 41.79 33.02 10.92
N GLU A 1020 42.52 33.90 11.62
CA GLU A 1020 43.84 34.36 11.20
C GLU A 1020 44.86 33.22 11.05
N GLN A 1021 44.87 32.26 12.00
CA GLN A 1021 45.78 31.11 11.94
C GLN A 1021 45.41 30.12 10.81
N LEU A 1022 44.12 29.88 10.56
CA LEU A 1022 43.66 29.06 9.45
C LEU A 1022 44.01 29.71 8.10
N ASP A 1023 43.80 31.02 7.95
CA ASP A 1023 44.22 31.77 6.76
C ASP A 1023 45.73 31.70 6.54
N ALA A 1024 46.52 31.89 7.59
CA ALA A 1024 47.98 31.77 7.51
C ALA A 1024 48.41 30.37 7.05
N PHE A 1025 47.78 29.31 7.55
CA PHE A 1025 48.03 27.93 7.11
C PHE A 1025 47.64 27.72 5.64
N LEU A 1026 46.46 28.18 5.24
CA LEU A 1026 45.95 28.01 3.88
C LEU A 1026 46.81 28.74 2.84
N GLU A 1027 47.37 29.91 3.20
CA GLU A 1027 48.27 30.70 2.36
C GLU A 1027 49.75 30.29 2.47
N GLY A 1028 50.09 29.31 3.33
CA GLY A 1028 51.47 28.89 3.57
C GLY A 1028 52.35 29.94 4.26
N ARG A 1029 51.73 30.90 4.96
CA ARG A 1029 52.44 31.93 5.75
C ARG A 1029 52.79 31.42 7.13
N PRO A 1030 53.91 31.89 7.74
CA PRO A 1030 54.21 31.62 9.14
C PRO A 1030 53.07 32.09 10.06
N GLY A 1031 52.79 31.31 11.10
CA GLY A 1031 51.79 31.61 12.11
C GLY A 1031 52.07 30.85 13.42
N HIS A 1032 51.18 31.01 14.38
CA HIS A 1032 51.19 30.31 15.66
C HIS A 1032 50.48 28.94 15.54
N TYR A 1033 50.92 28.16 14.55
CA TYR A 1033 50.45 26.83 14.22
C TYR A 1033 51.62 25.89 13.84
N THR A 1034 51.37 24.59 13.84
CA THR A 1034 52.32 23.56 13.42
C THR A 1034 51.59 22.47 12.66
N VAL A 1035 52.26 21.92 11.65
CA VAL A 1035 51.76 20.81 10.84
C VAL A 1035 52.69 19.62 10.93
N GLY A 1036 52.16 18.42 10.72
CA GLY A 1036 52.94 17.19 10.65
C GLY A 1036 52.16 16.05 10.03
N THR A 1037 52.90 15.02 9.63
CA THR A 1037 52.34 13.75 9.16
C THR A 1037 52.70 12.67 10.16
N ALA A 1038 51.69 12.09 10.79
CA ALA A 1038 51.86 10.99 11.72
C ALA A 1038 52.36 9.74 11.00
N GLY A 1039 53.37 9.09 11.57
CA GLY A 1039 53.73 7.72 11.21
C GLY A 1039 52.74 6.69 11.77
N PRO A 1040 53.11 5.39 11.82
CA PRO A 1040 52.30 4.38 12.49
C PRO A 1040 51.95 4.80 13.93
N PRO A 1041 50.77 4.44 14.46
CA PRO A 1041 50.37 4.83 15.80
C PRO A 1041 51.42 4.42 16.83
N ALA A 1042 52.07 5.40 17.45
CA ALA A 1042 52.99 5.19 18.54
C ALA A 1042 52.28 5.58 19.84
N PRO A 1043 52.13 4.66 20.81
CA PRO A 1043 51.56 5.01 22.12
C PRO A 1043 52.36 6.16 22.72
N TRP A 1044 51.67 7.15 23.28
CA TRP A 1044 52.36 8.19 24.01
C TRP A 1044 53.14 7.56 25.18
N PRO A 1045 54.48 7.72 25.26
CA PRO A 1045 55.31 6.99 26.22
C PRO A 1045 55.09 7.40 27.69
N GLY A 1046 54.19 8.36 27.96
CA GLY A 1046 54.00 8.98 29.26
C GLY A 1046 55.14 9.94 29.60
N GLY A 1047 54.82 11.17 30.00
CA GLY A 1047 55.83 12.17 30.34
C GLY A 1047 55.23 13.56 30.59
N ALA A 1048 56.04 14.48 31.10
CA ALA A 1048 55.64 15.88 31.21
C ALA A 1048 55.52 16.50 29.80
N LEU A 1049 54.37 17.05 29.46
CA LEU A 1049 54.22 17.87 28.26
C LEU A 1049 54.86 19.25 28.47
N PRO A 1050 55.34 19.90 27.40
CA PRO A 1050 55.82 21.28 27.46
C PRO A 1050 54.78 22.23 28.10
N GLU A 1051 55.22 23.24 28.83
CA GLU A 1051 54.30 24.28 29.35
C GLU A 1051 53.65 25.10 28.22
N ASN A 1052 54.37 25.29 27.11
CA ASN A 1052 53.89 25.99 25.93
C ASN A 1052 52.87 25.14 25.14
N LEU A 1053 51.68 25.69 24.88
CA LEU A 1053 50.61 25.01 24.15
C LEU A 1053 50.99 24.60 22.71
N LEU A 1054 51.77 25.42 22.01
CA LEU A 1054 52.17 25.12 20.63
C LEU A 1054 53.15 23.95 20.56
N ASP A 1055 54.04 23.82 21.55
CA ASP A 1055 54.93 22.66 21.65
C ASP A 1055 54.18 21.36 21.97
N ARG A 1056 53.08 21.43 22.75
CA ARG A 1056 52.14 20.30 22.90
C ARG A 1056 51.49 19.93 21.57
N GLY A 1057 51.01 20.94 20.84
CA GLY A 1057 50.46 20.80 19.49
C GLY A 1057 51.46 20.17 18.53
N ARG A 1058 52.75 20.51 18.63
CA ARG A 1058 53.84 19.95 17.81
C ARG A 1058 54.05 18.47 18.08
N ALA A 1059 54.00 18.05 19.34
CA ALA A 1059 54.09 16.64 19.71
C ALA A 1059 52.92 15.82 19.13
N TRP A 1060 51.70 16.35 19.22
CA TRP A 1060 50.53 15.72 18.62
C TRP A 1060 50.59 15.68 17.08
N ALA A 1061 51.00 16.79 16.44
CA ALA A 1061 51.13 16.89 14.99
C ALA A 1061 52.21 15.94 14.42
N ALA A 1062 53.24 15.62 15.20
CA ALA A 1062 54.26 14.64 14.86
C ALA A 1062 53.78 13.16 14.96
N GLY A 1063 52.54 12.93 15.39
CA GLY A 1063 51.91 11.61 15.39
C GLY A 1063 51.76 10.93 16.76
N ALA A 1064 52.10 11.60 17.85
CA ALA A 1064 51.85 11.06 19.19
C ALA A 1064 50.33 10.95 19.47
N ASP A 1065 49.88 9.81 19.98
CA ASP A 1065 48.50 9.60 20.43
C ASP A 1065 48.35 10.11 21.88
N ILE A 1066 48.18 11.43 22.01
CA ILE A 1066 48.11 12.12 23.30
C ILE A 1066 46.63 12.39 23.63
N PRO A 1067 46.10 11.91 24.78
CA PRO A 1067 44.71 12.17 25.16
C PRO A 1067 44.43 13.66 25.32
N TRP A 1068 43.23 14.10 24.92
CA TRP A 1068 42.81 15.51 25.05
C TRP A 1068 42.91 16.03 26.49
N SER A 1069 42.62 15.16 27.49
CA SER A 1069 42.74 15.49 28.92
C SER A 1069 44.13 15.98 29.33
N VAL A 1070 45.16 15.61 28.55
CA VAL A 1070 46.55 16.01 28.75
C VAL A 1070 46.89 17.25 27.90
N LEU A 1071 46.33 17.35 26.68
CA LEU A 1071 46.59 18.47 25.75
C LEU A 1071 45.89 19.77 26.16
N GLY A 1072 44.58 19.70 26.40
CA GLY A 1072 43.68 20.87 26.47
C GLY A 1072 42.93 21.06 27.78
N GLY A 1073 42.96 20.08 28.70
CA GLY A 1073 42.37 20.17 30.04
C GLY A 1073 41.29 19.10 30.33
N PRO A 1074 40.80 19.02 31.58
CA PRO A 1074 39.91 17.94 32.04
C PRO A 1074 38.53 17.96 31.37
N ARG A 1075 37.94 16.77 31.19
CA ARG A 1075 36.55 16.60 30.72
C ARG A 1075 35.57 17.35 31.64
N GLY A 1076 34.57 18.01 31.06
CA GLY A 1076 33.48 18.69 31.79
C GLY A 1076 33.56 20.21 31.87
N SER A 1077 34.62 20.84 31.35
CA SER A 1077 34.73 22.31 31.28
C SER A 1077 34.16 22.94 30.00
N ALA A 1078 33.74 22.13 29.03
CA ALA A 1078 33.28 22.53 27.71
C ALA A 1078 32.25 21.52 27.19
N ARG A 1079 31.45 21.91 26.20
CA ARG A 1079 30.35 21.11 25.64
C ARG A 1079 30.63 20.76 24.18
N ARG A 1080 30.04 19.67 23.69
CA ARG A 1080 30.10 19.34 22.26
C ARG A 1080 29.25 20.36 21.47
N VAL A 1081 29.74 20.80 20.32
CA VAL A 1081 29.04 21.71 19.40
C VAL A 1081 29.11 21.17 17.98
N SER A 1082 28.10 21.50 17.16
CA SER A 1082 28.11 21.19 15.74
C SER A 1082 29.24 21.96 15.06
N LEU A 1083 30.07 21.24 14.31
CA LEU A 1083 31.19 21.77 13.52
C LEU A 1083 31.25 21.02 12.18
N PRO A 1084 31.82 21.63 11.12
CA PRO A 1084 31.91 20.99 9.81
C PRO A 1084 32.49 19.57 9.89
N ALA A 1085 31.82 18.65 9.18
CA ALA A 1085 32.26 17.26 9.06
C ALA A 1085 33.39 17.11 8.01
N TYR A 1086 33.97 15.91 8.00
CA TYR A 1086 35.10 15.54 7.16
C TYR A 1086 34.89 15.88 5.67
N PRO A 1087 35.88 16.51 5.02
CA PRO A 1087 35.82 16.85 3.60
C PRO A 1087 36.24 15.67 2.72
N PHE A 1088 35.41 14.65 2.61
CA PHE A 1088 35.67 13.50 1.73
C PHE A 1088 36.20 13.90 0.35
N ALA A 1089 37.16 13.13 -0.18
CA ALA A 1089 37.66 13.33 -1.53
C ALA A 1089 36.51 13.18 -2.56
N PRO A 1090 36.30 14.15 -3.46
CA PRO A 1090 35.24 14.09 -4.46
C PRO A 1090 35.67 13.23 -5.67
N GLU A 1091 36.14 12.01 -5.41
CA GLU A 1091 36.55 11.09 -6.48
C GLU A 1091 35.32 10.55 -7.20
N TRP A 1092 35.32 10.62 -8.53
CA TRP A 1092 34.18 10.19 -9.34
C TRP A 1092 34.21 8.68 -9.54
N HIS A 1093 33.19 8.00 -9.03
CA HIS A 1093 32.98 6.56 -9.18
C HIS A 1093 31.70 6.28 -9.93
N TRP A 1094 31.81 5.62 -11.08
CA TRP A 1094 30.67 5.27 -11.92
C TRP A 1094 31.02 4.13 -12.87
N ALA A 1095 30.20 3.07 -12.90
CA ALA A 1095 30.35 2.03 -13.88
C ALA A 1095 30.06 2.54 -15.30
N HIS A 1096 31.06 2.38 -16.17
CA HIS A 1096 30.91 2.54 -17.62
C HIS A 1096 30.88 1.17 -18.29
N GLY A 1097 30.27 1.09 -19.48
CA GLY A 1097 30.26 -0.14 -20.28
C GLY A 1097 31.67 -0.61 -20.66
N PRO A 1098 31.84 -1.89 -21.01
CA PRO A 1098 33.12 -2.41 -21.46
C PRO A 1098 33.62 -1.57 -22.64
N ALA A 1099 34.87 -1.12 -22.59
CA ALA A 1099 35.48 -0.41 -23.71
C ALA A 1099 35.42 -1.32 -24.95
N THR A 1100 34.55 -1.00 -25.89
CA THR A 1100 34.60 -1.61 -27.21
C THR A 1100 35.87 -1.08 -27.86
N GLU A 1101 36.90 -1.92 -27.99
CA GLU A 1101 37.96 -1.69 -28.97
C GLU A 1101 37.25 -1.50 -30.32
N GLU A 1102 37.21 -0.28 -30.84
CA GLU A 1102 36.86 -0.07 -32.23
C GLU A 1102 37.82 -0.91 -33.07
N PRO A 1103 37.33 -1.82 -33.94
CA PRO A 1103 38.20 -2.43 -34.93
C PRO A 1103 38.75 -1.30 -35.77
N GLY A 1104 40.06 -1.05 -35.68
CA GLY A 1104 40.74 -0.08 -36.54
C GLY A 1104 40.37 -0.34 -38.01
N PRO A 1105 40.26 0.71 -38.83
CA PRO A 1105 39.77 0.58 -40.20
C PRO A 1105 40.68 -0.38 -40.97
N ALA A 1106 40.09 -1.48 -41.46
CA ALA A 1106 40.73 -2.45 -42.33
C ALA A 1106 40.88 -1.94 -43.76
#